data_AF-A0A0N9WY94-F1
#
_entry.id   AF-A0A0N9WY94-F1
#
_cell.length_a   1.000
_cell.length_b   1.000
_cell.length_c   1.000
_cell.angle_alpha   90.00
_cell.angle_beta   90.00
_cell.angle_gamma   90.00
#
_symmetry.space_group_name_H-M   'P 1'
#
loop_
_entity.id
_entity.type
_entity.pdbx_description
1 polymer ?
#
loop_
_entity_poly.entity_id
_entity_poly.type
_entity_poly.pdbx_seq_one_letter_code
_entity_poly.pdbx_strand_id
1 'polypeptide(L)'
;MAQLIAPSCATDDRGVVISDIVFQANEHTIETLDFKVADQAQLNPEHKHRQAQLEVVDKLYGPLQIGSVAVTRSALNALGATTDGQVLNGENSFFRIASRFFLDSLQFNAADVETHIKLTADANDYRLPTLLFEIASQRSRSARPLLRANLAVQTEAGSYHNILEKLLKSAQGLDPHQFAQTSLNWVNKTKSQILIPTGLGLQAFGIYSGLRGLQDAIRNKDDYQTLFNGASVAAEVASLGVEALVTRQATQMIRAGQRSLGDFAKTTFATRLARGSGLIASVLTLPFDIVSAVDAFKAAANASGKAATDHYVSAALSVTSAAMTLTIGLAALAGFSSAGPVGLAAGLILVVGSQVWGAIRQVDEIDDYITLSAHERLRTGWFAFWTISPDDDIQERYTLAKATAEHTRQLRANALNLLKGPLKDSTEAIVNGRFTVELEQVTYNTWNWWTGEKYQATNTRPKIKDSDDWIDARQGVTLETPGAVIEAAAEHKGIRWYIGGGNDTVFGVENKPNVFHYGSGVKRLRGGAKDDVFVFEGSTSIAPGDEVPAPNRLAGGSGNDTLILAGNPGQGQVPRLGYHIDLEAGQASIITQEGPKSESGQYRHALLEGIEHVEILEGGTHVIKGSAGANIIKSRGNDLIEAGAGDDRIFILGGNNRNADGGPGDDAYVIAHKPGHVSITEDGMGSSVISLDWRADLIESWVIEQGNLVISSCFDGNDWESRKVTLNNVYADTDYPRALQINRLTFTTKDGFHWVPDLPETLEHDSPLVIEAVMVQHGIPRNPAILNDRSERWVAHDKDTSYYVSRLIEFTTLKVRQKSEYCTTLHLDYTHSELTRVEAHYNAYVIQEDGGDTVKYGECGLTLDFGSHRVVLNNLARSDERYSARTKTSGRRAFSALDSQHTFILIMRDGASYRLAIPTPDPARLLNKGFIDKDPVQWKTQAPLSLTPTRKHYAFLQPLDKKPHPMGSQATCAMLTPAVEQTGIEVLTGQGSTYLVHLSPGMTLRLTTPGALAGANPRLPQASTWELDATRLGEVEIKLANNLLQVGTTILHLPAYAEDDLVDQIRVITAQGVVHAVDSLFERVYVTALDGRYFSPPVDPEAALPPELSRLASAQLRVSNMALKDGSPGSLSYHLKARQWTLDTDESRVIAATSLRKTNLCDHHLSLYQDLAREGLSQNPPLDDEALRLLREQCVKWAEGTTLNKSLMLAQAIALSPTFGLELPHWRWLLSPGEIVSRQT
;
A
#
# COMPACT_ATOMS: atom_id res chain seq x y z
N MET A 1 19.75 -26.91 6.00
CA MET A 1 18.30 -26.61 6.04
C MET A 1 18.17 -25.10 6.07
N ALA A 2 17.57 -24.49 5.04
CA ALA A 2 17.20 -23.08 5.09
C ALA A 2 15.68 -23.02 5.27
N GLN A 3 15.22 -22.47 6.40
CA GLN A 3 13.80 -22.12 6.53
C GLN A 3 13.57 -20.88 5.67
N LEU A 4 12.78 -21.05 4.60
CA LEU A 4 12.18 -19.92 3.90
C LEU A 4 11.31 -19.17 4.89
N ILE A 5 11.74 -17.96 5.27
CA ILE A 5 10.91 -17.03 6.02
C ILE A 5 9.83 -16.55 5.05
N ALA A 6 8.70 -17.25 5.04
CA ALA A 6 7.51 -16.76 4.36
C ALA A 6 7.12 -15.39 4.97
N PRO A 7 6.76 -14.38 4.17
CA PRO A 7 6.35 -13.10 4.69
C PRO A 7 5.11 -13.30 5.58
N SER A 8 5.29 -13.01 6.88
CA SER A 8 4.24 -13.06 7.88
C SER A 8 3.01 -12.29 7.41
N CYS A 9 1.82 -12.88 7.52
CA CYS A 9 0.59 -12.13 7.28
C CYS A 9 0.56 -10.91 8.23
N ALA A 10 0.04 -9.78 7.77
CA ALA A 10 -0.02 -8.56 8.58
C ALA A 10 -0.74 -8.86 9.91
N THR A 11 -0.08 -8.53 11.03
CA THR A 11 -0.51 -8.95 12.38
C THR A 11 -1.77 -8.25 12.89
N ASP A 12 -2.22 -7.21 12.20
CA ASP A 12 -3.19 -6.24 12.73
C ASP A 12 -4.66 -6.69 12.66
N ASP A 13 -5.03 -7.60 11.74
CA ASP A 13 -6.43 -8.04 11.54
C ASP A 13 -6.91 -9.13 12.56
N ARG A 14 -6.11 -9.44 13.59
CA ARG A 14 -6.57 -10.23 14.76
C ARG A 14 -7.28 -9.38 15.83
N GLY A 15 -7.55 -8.10 15.54
CA GLY A 15 -8.05 -7.10 16.50
C GLY A 15 -9.38 -7.43 17.20
N VAL A 16 -10.32 -8.10 16.52
CA VAL A 16 -11.64 -8.47 17.07
C VAL A 16 -12.03 -9.89 16.66
N VAL A 17 -12.37 -10.73 17.65
CA VAL A 17 -12.96 -12.06 17.44
C VAL A 17 -14.32 -12.12 18.13
N ILE A 18 -15.38 -12.40 17.37
CA ILE A 18 -16.75 -12.54 17.90
C ILE A 18 -17.09 -14.03 18.05
N SER A 19 -17.66 -14.40 19.20
CA SER A 19 -18.15 -15.76 19.51
C SER A 19 -19.45 -15.70 20.32
N ASP A 20 -20.10 -16.85 20.53
CA ASP A 20 -21.45 -16.90 21.11
C ASP A 20 -21.45 -16.83 22.65
N ILE A 21 -22.54 -16.27 23.21
CA ILE A 21 -22.88 -16.42 24.65
C ILE A 21 -23.72 -17.69 24.90
N VAL A 22 -24.48 -18.13 23.89
CA VAL A 22 -25.37 -19.30 23.96
C VAL A 22 -25.08 -20.23 22.78
N PHE A 23 -24.95 -21.53 23.03
CA PHE A 23 -24.70 -22.50 21.96
C PHE A 23 -25.87 -22.59 20.99
N GLN A 24 -25.58 -22.48 19.70
CA GLN A 24 -26.55 -22.50 18.62
C GLN A 24 -25.88 -22.89 17.29
N ALA A 25 -26.70 -23.27 16.31
CA ALA A 25 -26.27 -23.55 14.95
C ALA A 25 -26.96 -22.60 13.96
N ASN A 26 -26.29 -22.27 12.86
CA ASN A 26 -26.90 -21.57 11.74
C ASN A 26 -27.84 -22.52 10.99
N GLU A 27 -28.93 -22.00 10.41
CA GLU A 27 -29.88 -22.84 9.68
C GLU A 27 -29.31 -23.28 8.32
N HIS A 28 -29.44 -24.58 8.01
CA HIS A 28 -29.12 -25.10 6.67
C HIS A 28 -30.39 -25.11 5.82
N THR A 29 -30.46 -24.21 4.83
CA THR A 29 -31.62 -24.05 3.95
C THR A 29 -31.35 -24.69 2.57
N ILE A 30 -32.30 -24.57 1.64
CA ILE A 30 -32.10 -24.93 0.22
C ILE A 30 -31.15 -23.93 -0.47
N GLU A 31 -31.07 -22.69 0.03
CA GLU A 31 -30.20 -21.65 -0.51
C GLU A 31 -28.75 -21.80 -0.04
N THR A 32 -28.46 -22.58 1.01
CA THR A 32 -27.10 -22.91 1.43
C THR A 32 -26.30 -23.54 0.29
N LEU A 33 -25.12 -23.00 0.02
CA LEU A 33 -24.18 -23.54 -0.95
C LEU A 33 -23.46 -24.75 -0.34
N ASP A 34 -23.75 -25.93 -0.87
CA ASP A 34 -23.15 -27.21 -0.49
C ASP A 34 -22.75 -28.02 -1.72
N PHE A 35 -21.53 -28.54 -1.76
CA PHE A 35 -21.00 -29.34 -2.87
C PHE A 35 -20.93 -30.81 -2.47
N LYS A 36 -22.00 -31.55 -2.76
CA LYS A 36 -22.08 -32.99 -2.46
C LYS A 36 -20.97 -33.76 -3.17
N VAL A 37 -20.13 -34.44 -2.39
CA VAL A 37 -19.02 -35.27 -2.88
C VAL A 37 -19.57 -36.38 -3.78
N ALA A 38 -19.29 -36.31 -5.08
CA ALA A 38 -19.90 -37.18 -6.09
C ALA A 38 -19.51 -38.67 -5.98
N ASP A 39 -18.31 -38.97 -5.48
CA ASP A 39 -17.87 -40.32 -5.15
C ASP A 39 -16.88 -40.30 -3.98
N GLN A 40 -17.35 -40.67 -2.77
CA GLN A 40 -16.50 -40.78 -1.58
C GLN A 40 -15.49 -41.94 -1.66
N ALA A 41 -15.65 -42.93 -2.55
CA ALA A 41 -14.79 -44.10 -2.59
C ALA A 41 -13.34 -43.74 -2.93
N GLN A 42 -13.12 -42.78 -3.83
CA GLN A 42 -11.82 -42.48 -4.44
C GLN A 42 -10.92 -41.54 -3.62
N LEU A 43 -11.46 -40.84 -2.61
CA LEU A 43 -10.67 -39.92 -1.77
C LEU A 43 -9.58 -40.65 -0.97
N ASN A 44 -8.42 -40.01 -0.78
CA ASN A 44 -7.35 -40.55 0.07
C ASN A 44 -7.76 -40.51 1.57
N PRO A 45 -7.08 -41.25 2.48
CA PRO A 45 -7.47 -41.32 3.89
C PRO A 45 -7.50 -39.96 4.60
N GLU A 46 -6.52 -39.09 4.32
CA GLU A 46 -6.42 -37.75 4.90
C GLU A 46 -7.57 -36.82 4.47
N HIS A 47 -7.98 -36.89 3.20
CA HIS A 47 -9.11 -36.13 2.67
C HIS A 47 -10.44 -36.69 3.21
N LYS A 48 -10.59 -38.01 3.35
CA LYS A 48 -11.77 -38.62 4.01
C LYS A 48 -11.90 -38.17 5.46
N HIS A 49 -10.80 -38.20 6.21
CA HIS A 49 -10.75 -37.75 7.60
C HIS A 49 -11.05 -36.25 7.72
N ARG A 50 -10.39 -35.39 6.93
CA ARG A 50 -10.64 -33.95 6.89
C ARG A 50 -12.09 -33.61 6.51
N GLN A 51 -12.66 -34.33 5.54
CA GLN A 51 -14.04 -34.15 5.12
C GLN A 51 -15.02 -34.54 6.25
N ALA A 52 -14.78 -35.65 6.95
CA ALA A 52 -15.57 -36.04 8.13
C ALA A 52 -15.48 -35.01 9.26
N GLN A 53 -14.30 -34.43 9.54
CA GLN A 53 -14.14 -33.34 10.50
C GLN A 53 -15.02 -32.13 10.13
N LEU A 54 -14.98 -31.71 8.86
CA LEU A 54 -15.74 -30.55 8.39
C LEU A 54 -17.26 -30.81 8.45
N GLU A 55 -17.70 -32.01 8.07
CA GLU A 55 -19.11 -32.43 8.19
C GLU A 55 -19.60 -32.45 9.65
N VAL A 56 -18.76 -32.86 10.61
CA VAL A 56 -19.09 -32.77 12.04
C VAL A 56 -19.26 -31.31 12.48
N VAL A 57 -18.35 -30.42 12.09
CA VAL A 57 -18.43 -28.99 12.47
C VAL A 57 -19.61 -28.29 11.77
N ASP A 58 -19.92 -28.66 10.53
CA ASP A 58 -21.10 -28.22 9.78
C ASP A 58 -22.42 -28.69 10.44
N LYS A 59 -22.48 -29.90 11.02
CA LYS A 59 -23.62 -30.36 11.85
C LYS A 59 -23.69 -29.69 13.23
N LEU A 60 -22.53 -29.40 13.83
CA LEU A 60 -22.45 -28.84 15.18
C LEU A 60 -22.87 -27.37 15.22
N TYR A 61 -22.41 -26.57 14.25
CA TYR A 61 -22.60 -25.11 14.20
C TYR A 61 -23.42 -24.62 12.99
N GLY A 62 -23.85 -25.50 12.08
CA GLY A 62 -24.49 -25.08 10.83
C GLY A 62 -23.50 -24.46 9.82
N PRO A 63 -23.95 -24.14 8.59
CA PRO A 63 -23.11 -23.51 7.57
C PRO A 63 -22.58 -22.14 8.01
N LEU A 64 -21.46 -21.69 7.45
CA LEU A 64 -20.95 -20.34 7.68
C LEU A 64 -21.79 -19.32 6.89
N GLN A 65 -22.24 -18.26 7.56
CA GLN A 65 -22.87 -17.11 6.90
C GLN A 65 -21.78 -16.10 6.51
N ILE A 66 -21.59 -15.88 5.20
CA ILE A 66 -20.65 -14.89 4.67
C ILE A 66 -21.42 -13.89 3.81
N GLY A 67 -21.71 -12.73 4.40
CA GLY A 67 -22.59 -11.74 3.80
C GLY A 67 -24.00 -12.29 3.55
N SER A 68 -24.49 -12.20 2.33
CA SER A 68 -25.79 -12.74 1.92
C SER A 68 -25.80 -14.24 1.64
N VAL A 69 -24.66 -14.96 1.73
CA VAL A 69 -24.56 -16.38 1.35
C VAL A 69 -24.25 -17.28 2.55
N ALA A 70 -25.05 -18.32 2.74
CA ALA A 70 -24.73 -19.45 3.62
C ALA A 70 -23.93 -20.50 2.84
N VAL A 71 -22.83 -21.01 3.40
CA VAL A 71 -21.96 -22.01 2.75
C VAL A 71 -21.43 -23.04 3.75
N THR A 72 -21.38 -24.33 3.38
CA THR A 72 -20.80 -25.38 4.24
C THR A 72 -19.27 -25.28 4.25
N ARG A 73 -18.61 -25.63 5.36
CA ARG A 73 -17.14 -25.73 5.41
C ARG A 73 -16.65 -26.83 4.47
N SER A 74 -17.46 -27.87 4.31
CA SER A 74 -17.33 -28.90 3.27
C SER A 74 -17.23 -28.28 1.86
N ALA A 75 -18.13 -27.37 1.48
CA ALA A 75 -18.07 -26.68 0.19
C ALA A 75 -16.85 -25.77 0.06
N LEU A 76 -16.43 -25.07 1.12
CA LEU A 76 -15.20 -24.28 1.09
C LEU A 76 -13.95 -25.17 0.86
N ASN A 77 -13.86 -26.32 1.54
CA ASN A 77 -12.80 -27.31 1.31
C ASN A 77 -12.81 -27.86 -0.12
N ALA A 78 -13.99 -28.08 -0.71
CA ALA A 78 -14.13 -28.49 -2.11
C ALA A 78 -13.66 -27.42 -3.13
N LEU A 79 -13.68 -26.13 -2.78
CA LEU A 79 -13.03 -25.04 -3.54
C LEU A 79 -11.51 -24.92 -3.27
N GLY A 80 -10.91 -25.91 -2.60
CA GLY A 80 -9.50 -25.91 -2.23
C GLY A 80 -9.15 -24.83 -1.20
N ALA A 81 -10.04 -24.57 -0.22
CA ALA A 81 -9.80 -23.57 0.81
C ALA A 81 -8.57 -23.86 1.69
N THR A 82 -7.78 -22.83 1.90
CA THR A 82 -6.74 -22.73 2.94
C THR A 82 -6.97 -21.50 3.80
N THR A 83 -6.64 -21.57 5.09
CA THR A 83 -6.58 -20.42 6.02
C THR A 83 -5.17 -20.33 6.61
N ASP A 84 -4.56 -19.14 6.53
CA ASP A 84 -3.18 -18.86 7.00
C ASP A 84 -2.13 -19.83 6.41
N GLY A 85 -2.35 -20.27 5.17
CA GLY A 85 -1.53 -21.25 4.45
C GLY A 85 -1.80 -22.73 4.79
N GLN A 86 -2.59 -23.03 5.82
CA GLN A 86 -3.02 -24.39 6.18
C GLN A 86 -4.31 -24.76 5.45
N VAL A 87 -4.52 -26.04 5.10
CA VAL A 87 -5.78 -26.49 4.46
C VAL A 87 -6.94 -26.40 5.47
N LEU A 88 -8.13 -26.01 5.00
CA LEU A 88 -9.33 -25.92 5.84
C LEU A 88 -9.67 -27.29 6.45
N ASN A 89 -9.76 -27.36 7.77
CA ASN A 89 -10.02 -28.58 8.54
C ASN A 89 -10.99 -28.28 9.71
N GLY A 90 -11.37 -29.30 10.49
CA GLY A 90 -12.31 -29.09 11.61
C GLY A 90 -11.80 -28.11 12.67
N GLU A 91 -10.51 -28.17 13.00
CA GLU A 91 -9.88 -27.38 14.06
C GLU A 91 -9.77 -25.88 13.73
N ASN A 92 -9.39 -25.55 12.49
CA ASN A 92 -9.19 -24.18 12.01
C ASN A 92 -10.49 -23.53 11.47
N SER A 93 -11.61 -24.26 11.54
CA SER A 93 -12.97 -23.77 11.24
C SER A 93 -13.99 -23.97 12.37
N PHE A 94 -13.50 -24.28 13.59
CA PHE A 94 -14.31 -24.55 14.79
C PHE A 94 -14.92 -23.28 15.42
N PHE A 95 -15.82 -22.63 14.69
CA PHE A 95 -16.58 -21.45 15.11
C PHE A 95 -17.88 -21.34 14.28
N ARG A 96 -18.92 -20.71 14.84
CA ARG A 96 -20.16 -20.39 14.11
C ARG A 96 -20.06 -19.11 13.29
N ILE A 97 -19.41 -18.09 13.83
CA ILE A 97 -19.26 -16.76 13.24
C ILE A 97 -17.87 -16.68 12.61
N ALA A 98 -17.79 -16.42 11.31
CA ALA A 98 -16.51 -16.20 10.63
C ALA A 98 -15.84 -14.91 11.14
N SER A 99 -14.63 -15.02 11.68
CA SER A 99 -13.86 -13.85 12.13
C SER A 99 -13.29 -13.06 10.95
N ARG A 100 -12.96 -11.79 11.20
CA ARG A 100 -12.29 -10.94 10.20
C ARG A 100 -10.98 -11.56 9.71
N PHE A 101 -10.13 -11.96 10.66
CA PHE A 101 -8.90 -12.71 10.39
C PHE A 101 -9.13 -13.92 9.48
N PHE A 102 -10.17 -14.74 9.73
CA PHE A 102 -10.48 -15.89 8.86
C PHE A 102 -10.87 -15.47 7.45
N LEU A 103 -11.70 -14.44 7.29
CA LEU A 103 -12.08 -13.92 5.96
C LEU A 103 -10.91 -13.33 5.19
N ASP A 104 -9.87 -12.82 5.88
CA ASP A 104 -8.64 -12.25 5.30
C ASP A 104 -7.54 -13.31 5.06
N SER A 105 -7.47 -14.36 5.88
CA SER A 105 -6.53 -15.47 5.75
C SER A 105 -6.97 -16.57 4.78
N LEU A 106 -8.26 -16.61 4.42
CA LEU A 106 -8.85 -17.55 3.48
C LEU A 106 -8.30 -17.36 2.06
N GLN A 107 -7.95 -18.44 1.36
CA GLN A 107 -7.59 -18.45 -0.06
C GLN A 107 -8.07 -19.76 -0.72
N PHE A 108 -8.51 -19.71 -1.98
CA PHE A 108 -9.01 -20.85 -2.75
C PHE A 108 -8.01 -21.32 -3.83
N ASN A 109 -8.24 -22.51 -4.39
CA ASN A 109 -7.55 -22.98 -5.59
C ASN A 109 -8.38 -22.64 -6.84
N ALA A 110 -7.79 -21.92 -7.80
CA ALA A 110 -8.49 -21.48 -9.00
C ALA A 110 -9.08 -22.64 -9.82
N ALA A 111 -8.37 -23.77 -9.92
CA ALA A 111 -8.81 -24.94 -10.67
C ALA A 111 -10.01 -25.65 -9.99
N ASP A 112 -10.05 -25.66 -8.66
CA ASP A 112 -11.15 -26.27 -7.89
C ASP A 112 -12.41 -25.39 -7.99
N VAL A 113 -12.25 -24.06 -7.96
CA VAL A 113 -13.34 -23.09 -8.23
C VAL A 113 -13.88 -23.25 -9.65
N GLU A 114 -13.02 -23.29 -10.66
CA GLU A 114 -13.43 -23.46 -12.07
C GLU A 114 -14.12 -24.82 -12.30
N THR A 115 -13.70 -25.86 -11.58
CA THR A 115 -14.34 -27.19 -11.62
C THR A 115 -15.75 -27.16 -11.03
N HIS A 116 -15.97 -26.50 -9.89
CA HIS A 116 -17.31 -26.39 -9.29
C HIS A 116 -18.24 -25.48 -10.12
N ILE A 117 -17.73 -24.46 -10.80
CA ILE A 117 -18.47 -23.70 -11.82
C ILE A 117 -18.99 -24.62 -12.94
N LYS A 118 -18.14 -25.53 -13.45
CA LYS A 118 -18.51 -26.49 -14.52
C LYS A 118 -19.51 -27.55 -14.03
N LEU A 119 -19.47 -27.94 -12.76
CA LEU A 119 -20.33 -28.96 -12.16
C LEU A 119 -21.68 -28.42 -11.64
N THR A 120 -21.86 -27.10 -11.58
CA THR A 120 -23.11 -26.48 -11.13
C THR A 120 -24.25 -26.79 -12.10
N ALA A 121 -25.31 -27.46 -11.63
CA ALA A 121 -26.34 -28.01 -12.51
C ALA A 121 -27.24 -26.94 -13.17
N ASP A 122 -27.95 -26.12 -12.40
CA ASP A 122 -28.77 -25.03 -12.94
C ASP A 122 -27.88 -23.95 -13.56
N ALA A 123 -28.18 -23.51 -14.78
CA ALA A 123 -27.54 -22.38 -15.43
C ALA A 123 -27.72 -21.05 -14.68
N ASN A 124 -28.78 -20.94 -13.86
CA ASN A 124 -29.16 -19.71 -13.16
C ASN A 124 -28.65 -19.65 -11.70
N ASP A 125 -27.92 -20.66 -11.22
CA ASP A 125 -27.34 -20.62 -9.88
C ASP A 125 -26.05 -19.79 -9.90
N TYR A 126 -26.09 -18.60 -9.29
CA TYR A 126 -24.96 -17.68 -9.17
C TYR A 126 -24.48 -17.52 -7.71
N ARG A 127 -24.78 -18.50 -6.84
CA ARG A 127 -24.37 -18.45 -5.43
C ARG A 127 -22.86 -18.46 -5.25
N LEU A 128 -22.11 -19.19 -6.08
CA LEU A 128 -20.65 -19.25 -6.02
C LEU A 128 -19.99 -17.90 -6.41
N PRO A 129 -20.30 -17.26 -7.55
CA PRO A 129 -19.87 -15.88 -7.84
C PRO A 129 -20.27 -14.87 -6.76
N THR A 130 -21.47 -15.02 -6.18
CA THR A 130 -21.95 -14.14 -5.10
C THR A 130 -21.14 -14.35 -3.81
N LEU A 131 -20.80 -15.58 -3.45
CA LEU A 131 -19.91 -15.90 -2.33
C LEU A 131 -18.51 -15.32 -2.53
N LEU A 132 -17.94 -15.47 -3.72
CA LEU A 132 -16.61 -14.94 -4.03
C LEU A 132 -16.57 -13.40 -3.98
N PHE A 133 -17.63 -12.74 -4.47
CA PHE A 133 -17.81 -11.28 -4.34
C PHE A 133 -17.99 -10.83 -2.88
N GLU A 134 -18.79 -11.56 -2.09
CA GLU A 134 -19.01 -11.27 -0.66
C GLU A 134 -17.74 -11.47 0.16
N ILE A 135 -16.97 -12.54 -0.08
CA ILE A 135 -15.66 -12.71 0.57
C ILE A 135 -14.73 -11.56 0.17
N ALA A 136 -14.56 -11.31 -1.14
CA ALA A 136 -13.61 -10.30 -1.61
C ALA A 136 -13.94 -8.88 -1.10
N SER A 137 -15.19 -8.41 -1.26
CA SER A 137 -15.63 -7.10 -0.77
C SER A 137 -15.72 -6.99 0.77
N GLN A 138 -15.58 -8.10 1.50
CA GLN A 138 -15.46 -8.12 2.95
C GLN A 138 -14.02 -8.28 3.46
N ARG A 139 -13.01 -8.48 2.60
CA ARG A 139 -11.59 -8.49 2.99
C ARG A 139 -11.01 -7.11 3.32
N SER A 140 -9.81 -7.05 3.89
CA SER A 140 -8.98 -5.85 4.05
C SER A 140 -8.14 -5.62 2.80
N ARG A 141 -7.83 -4.36 2.46
CA ARG A 141 -7.02 -4.00 1.28
C ARG A 141 -5.60 -4.61 1.32
N SER A 142 -5.13 -5.00 2.51
CA SER A 142 -3.85 -5.67 2.78
C SER A 142 -3.90 -7.21 2.80
N ALA A 143 -5.09 -7.83 2.76
CA ALA A 143 -5.21 -9.29 2.72
C ALA A 143 -4.61 -9.86 1.42
N ARG A 144 -4.08 -11.09 1.47
CA ARG A 144 -3.48 -11.78 0.32
C ARG A 144 -4.51 -11.94 -0.84
N PRO A 145 -4.09 -12.23 -2.08
CA PRO A 145 -5.04 -12.57 -3.15
C PRO A 145 -5.95 -13.74 -2.75
N LEU A 146 -7.24 -13.66 -3.11
CA LEU A 146 -8.24 -14.68 -2.73
C LEU A 146 -8.03 -16.03 -3.46
N LEU A 147 -7.26 -16.05 -4.55
CA LEU A 147 -6.79 -17.27 -5.22
C LEU A 147 -5.31 -17.52 -4.89
N ARG A 148 -4.91 -18.80 -4.88
CA ARG A 148 -3.51 -19.21 -4.69
C ARG A 148 -2.82 -19.46 -6.03
N ALA A 149 -1.63 -18.88 -6.20
CA ALA A 149 -0.74 -19.21 -7.31
C ALA A 149 -0.17 -20.63 -7.15
N ASN A 150 -0.38 -21.50 -8.14
CA ASN A 150 0.05 -22.90 -8.09
C ASN A 150 1.49 -23.08 -8.61
N LEU A 151 2.45 -23.28 -7.69
CA LEU A 151 3.87 -23.49 -7.99
C LEU A 151 4.22 -24.81 -8.73
N ALA A 152 3.24 -25.68 -8.99
CA ALA A 152 3.48 -27.09 -9.37
C ALA A 152 2.91 -27.52 -10.73
N VAL A 153 2.32 -26.60 -11.52
CA VAL A 153 1.60 -26.96 -12.77
C VAL A 153 2.11 -26.10 -13.94
N GLN A 154 3.12 -26.59 -14.66
CA GLN A 154 3.60 -26.01 -15.92
C GLN A 154 2.83 -26.55 -17.14
N THR A 155 1.49 -26.61 -17.05
CA THR A 155 0.63 -27.08 -18.15
C THR A 155 -0.59 -26.17 -18.29
N GLU A 156 -0.62 -25.41 -19.38
CA GLU A 156 -1.79 -24.68 -19.92
C GLU A 156 -2.65 -23.92 -18.89
N ALA A 157 -2.11 -22.80 -18.40
CA ALA A 157 -2.86 -21.86 -17.56
C ALA A 157 -4.00 -21.19 -18.36
N GLY A 158 -5.23 -21.69 -18.17
CA GLY A 158 -6.42 -21.16 -18.83
C GLY A 158 -6.74 -19.71 -18.44
N SER A 159 -7.02 -18.86 -19.43
CA SER A 159 -7.33 -17.42 -19.32
C SER A 159 -8.19 -17.02 -18.11
N TYR A 160 -9.23 -17.80 -17.84
CA TYR A 160 -10.26 -17.47 -16.84
C TYR A 160 -9.70 -17.28 -15.43
N HIS A 161 -8.56 -17.89 -15.08
CA HIS A 161 -7.91 -17.66 -13.78
C HIS A 161 -7.50 -16.19 -13.58
N ASN A 162 -6.84 -15.58 -14.56
CA ASN A 162 -6.31 -14.23 -14.46
C ASN A 162 -7.44 -13.20 -14.40
N ILE A 163 -8.54 -13.45 -15.14
CA ILE A 163 -9.75 -12.62 -15.12
C ILE A 163 -10.43 -12.71 -13.75
N LEU A 164 -10.56 -13.92 -13.20
CA LEU A 164 -11.15 -14.14 -11.88
C LEU A 164 -10.34 -13.43 -10.79
N GLU A 165 -9.02 -13.59 -10.78
CA GLU A 165 -8.16 -12.93 -9.79
C GLU A 165 -8.28 -11.40 -9.86
N LYS A 166 -8.25 -10.83 -11.07
CA LYS A 166 -8.39 -9.38 -11.30
C LYS A 166 -9.73 -8.84 -10.81
N LEU A 167 -10.83 -9.55 -11.06
CA LEU A 167 -12.16 -9.18 -10.57
C LEU A 167 -12.25 -9.25 -9.04
N LEU A 168 -11.67 -10.28 -8.42
CA LEU A 168 -11.68 -10.44 -6.96
C LEU A 168 -10.77 -9.42 -6.25
N LYS A 169 -9.57 -9.14 -6.81
CA LYS A 169 -8.68 -8.04 -6.37
C LYS A 169 -9.40 -6.69 -6.48
N SER A 170 -10.19 -6.48 -7.53
CA SER A 170 -11.01 -5.28 -7.72
C SER A 170 -12.13 -5.17 -6.67
N ALA A 171 -12.84 -6.27 -6.37
CA ALA A 171 -13.86 -6.32 -5.31
C ALA A 171 -13.27 -6.04 -3.92
N GLN A 172 -12.05 -6.52 -3.64
CA GLN A 172 -11.30 -6.24 -2.41
C GLN A 172 -10.85 -4.77 -2.27
N GLY A 173 -10.81 -4.01 -3.38
CA GLY A 173 -10.57 -2.57 -3.37
C GLY A 173 -11.74 -1.72 -2.89
N LEU A 174 -12.98 -2.24 -2.97
CA LEU A 174 -14.22 -1.50 -2.69
C LEU A 174 -14.37 -1.16 -1.19
N ASP A 175 -14.52 0.14 -0.87
CA ASP A 175 -14.80 0.61 0.49
C ASP A 175 -15.96 1.62 0.50
N PRO A 176 -17.12 1.31 1.12
CA PRO A 176 -18.27 2.21 1.19
C PRO A 176 -18.24 3.16 2.40
N HIS A 177 -17.22 3.11 3.27
CA HIS A 177 -17.22 3.81 4.57
C HIS A 177 -15.93 4.62 4.80
N GLN A 178 -15.69 5.66 3.98
CA GLN A 178 -14.49 6.49 4.14
C GLN A 178 -14.62 7.99 3.80
N PHE A 179 -15.84 8.55 3.66
CA PHE A 179 -15.98 10.01 3.52
C PHE A 179 -15.72 10.74 4.86
N ALA A 180 -14.44 10.95 5.16
CA ALA A 180 -13.99 11.62 6.38
C ALA A 180 -12.80 12.59 6.15
N GLN A 181 -12.48 12.94 4.90
CA GLN A 181 -11.65 14.11 4.58
C GLN A 181 -12.46 15.40 4.75
N THR A 182 -12.83 15.72 5.99
CA THR A 182 -13.58 16.93 6.34
C THR A 182 -12.72 18.20 6.29
N SER A 183 -11.40 18.05 6.29
CA SER A 183 -10.41 19.10 6.57
C SER A 183 -9.71 19.71 5.34
N LEU A 184 -9.91 19.18 4.13
CA LEU A 184 -9.48 19.87 2.90
C LEU A 184 -10.43 21.06 2.62
N ASN A 185 -9.87 22.22 2.31
CA ASN A 185 -10.57 23.49 2.10
C ASN A 185 -11.06 23.69 0.66
N TRP A 186 -10.39 23.09 -0.32
CA TRP A 186 -10.70 23.19 -1.75
C TRP A 186 -11.66 22.09 -2.28
N VAL A 187 -12.27 21.28 -1.40
CA VAL A 187 -13.09 20.12 -1.82
C VAL A 187 -14.59 20.45 -1.77
N ASN A 188 -15.29 20.28 -2.89
CA ASN A 188 -16.75 20.40 -2.96
C ASN A 188 -17.40 19.19 -2.27
N LYS A 189 -17.62 19.33 -0.96
CA LYS A 189 -18.12 18.25 -0.10
C LYS A 189 -19.52 17.79 -0.49
N THR A 190 -20.39 18.72 -0.90
CA THR A 190 -21.78 18.41 -1.28
C THR A 190 -21.87 17.57 -2.55
N LYS A 191 -21.17 17.94 -3.63
CA LYS A 191 -21.13 17.13 -4.87
C LYS A 191 -20.44 15.78 -4.62
N SER A 192 -19.31 15.79 -3.90
CA SER A 192 -18.56 14.56 -3.58
C SER A 192 -19.39 13.51 -2.83
N GLN A 193 -20.18 13.94 -1.83
CA GLN A 193 -21.05 13.06 -1.04
C GLN A 193 -22.15 12.37 -1.87
N ILE A 194 -22.61 13.00 -2.96
CA ILE A 194 -23.61 12.42 -3.85
C ILE A 194 -22.97 11.44 -4.85
N LEU A 195 -21.78 11.78 -5.36
CA LEU A 195 -21.18 11.08 -6.49
C LEU A 195 -20.36 9.84 -6.11
N ILE A 196 -19.66 9.84 -4.97
CA ILE A 196 -18.85 8.69 -4.54
C ILE A 196 -19.70 7.41 -4.34
N PRO A 197 -20.87 7.43 -3.65
CA PRO A 197 -21.70 6.24 -3.53
C PRO A 197 -22.23 5.74 -4.88
N THR A 198 -22.54 6.65 -5.81
CA THR A 198 -22.98 6.33 -7.18
C THR A 198 -21.87 5.62 -7.96
N GLY A 199 -20.65 6.17 -7.98
CA GLY A 199 -19.49 5.58 -8.65
C GLY A 199 -19.11 4.21 -8.07
N LEU A 200 -19.02 4.10 -6.73
CA LEU A 200 -18.75 2.83 -6.04
C LEU A 200 -19.84 1.77 -6.30
N GLY A 201 -21.12 2.19 -6.37
CA GLY A 201 -22.23 1.31 -6.72
C GLY A 201 -22.11 0.73 -8.13
N LEU A 202 -21.78 1.56 -9.12
CA LEU A 202 -21.56 1.14 -10.51
C LEU A 202 -20.32 0.23 -10.64
N GLN A 203 -19.20 0.58 -9.99
CA GLN A 203 -17.99 -0.24 -9.97
C GLN A 203 -18.26 -1.63 -9.37
N ALA A 204 -18.93 -1.68 -8.21
CA ALA A 204 -19.28 -2.92 -7.53
C ALA A 204 -20.25 -3.79 -8.35
N PHE A 205 -21.27 -3.18 -8.99
CA PHE A 205 -22.18 -3.88 -9.88
C PHE A 205 -21.49 -4.43 -11.14
N GLY A 206 -20.54 -3.68 -11.70
CA GLY A 206 -19.72 -4.10 -12.83
C GLY A 206 -18.85 -5.32 -12.50
N ILE A 207 -18.17 -5.29 -11.34
CA ILE A 207 -17.35 -6.42 -10.85
C ILE A 207 -18.23 -7.65 -10.58
N TYR A 208 -19.35 -7.48 -9.86
CA TYR A 208 -20.31 -8.56 -9.58
C TYR A 208 -20.86 -9.19 -10.87
N SER A 209 -21.27 -8.36 -11.84
CA SER A 209 -21.75 -8.83 -13.14
C SER A 209 -20.64 -9.52 -13.95
N GLY A 210 -19.38 -9.07 -13.82
CA GLY A 210 -18.23 -9.72 -14.45
C GLY A 210 -17.98 -11.12 -13.91
N LEU A 211 -18.10 -11.31 -12.60
CA LEU A 211 -17.99 -12.63 -11.95
C LEU A 211 -19.10 -13.59 -12.41
N ARG A 212 -20.30 -13.09 -12.70
CA ARG A 212 -21.41 -13.88 -13.28
C ARG A 212 -21.17 -14.23 -14.75
N GLY A 213 -20.80 -13.25 -15.58
CA GLY A 213 -20.49 -13.48 -17.00
C GLY A 213 -19.32 -14.45 -17.20
N LEU A 214 -18.35 -14.45 -16.26
CA LEU A 214 -17.27 -15.44 -16.23
C LEU A 214 -17.78 -16.86 -15.92
N GLN A 215 -18.76 -17.01 -15.02
CA GLN A 215 -19.43 -18.30 -14.77
C GLN A 215 -20.09 -18.85 -16.04
N ASP A 216 -20.81 -17.99 -16.76
CA ASP A 216 -21.51 -18.35 -18.00
C ASP A 216 -20.51 -18.76 -19.10
N ALA A 217 -19.40 -18.03 -19.24
CA ALA A 217 -18.34 -18.32 -20.21
C ALA A 217 -17.59 -19.65 -19.93
N ILE A 218 -17.32 -19.98 -18.66
CA ILE A 218 -16.66 -21.23 -18.28
C ILE A 218 -17.53 -22.46 -18.60
N ARG A 219 -18.87 -22.31 -18.62
CA ARG A 219 -19.83 -23.40 -18.89
C ARG A 219 -20.08 -23.61 -20.38
N ASN A 220 -20.19 -22.55 -21.17
CA ASN A 220 -20.56 -22.59 -22.60
C ASN A 220 -19.33 -22.87 -23.50
N LYS A 221 -18.75 -24.07 -23.35
CA LYS A 221 -17.36 -24.42 -23.73
C LYS A 221 -16.90 -24.27 -25.18
N ASP A 222 -17.78 -24.11 -26.17
CA ASP A 222 -17.42 -24.28 -27.60
C ASP A 222 -17.37 -23.01 -28.47
N ASP A 223 -17.82 -21.84 -28.00
CA ASP A 223 -17.89 -20.60 -28.82
C ASP A 223 -16.81 -19.53 -28.48
N TYR A 224 -15.87 -19.84 -27.57
CA TYR A 224 -14.98 -18.82 -26.96
C TYR A 224 -13.45 -19.09 -27.05
N GLN A 225 -13.00 -20.10 -27.83
CA GLN A 225 -11.59 -20.52 -27.82
C GLN A 225 -10.58 -19.59 -28.54
N THR A 226 -11.03 -18.61 -29.34
CA THR A 226 -10.15 -17.76 -30.16
C THR A 226 -9.53 -16.55 -29.44
N LEU A 227 -9.75 -16.41 -28.13
CA LEU A 227 -9.79 -15.08 -27.49
C LEU A 227 -8.57 -14.68 -26.63
N PHE A 228 -7.60 -15.56 -26.33
CA PHE A 228 -6.67 -15.32 -25.20
C PHE A 228 -5.19 -15.72 -25.32
N ASN A 229 -4.68 -16.12 -26.48
CA ASN A 229 -3.26 -16.47 -26.61
C ASN A 229 -2.36 -15.24 -26.87
N GLY A 230 -1.81 -14.65 -25.79
CA GLY A 230 -0.62 -13.79 -25.86
C GLY A 230 -0.65 -12.49 -25.05
N ALA A 231 -0.03 -12.49 -23.87
CA ALA A 231 0.49 -11.28 -23.18
C ALA A 231 1.36 -11.69 -21.97
N SER A 232 2.69 -11.56 -22.06
CA SER A 232 3.63 -11.86 -20.96
C SER A 232 4.47 -10.65 -20.56
N VAL A 233 4.03 -9.96 -19.50
CA VAL A 233 4.77 -9.10 -18.55
C VAL A 233 6.10 -8.46 -19.01
N ALA A 234 6.09 -7.13 -19.18
CA ALA A 234 7.24 -6.26 -18.88
C ALA A 234 6.78 -4.81 -18.63
N ALA A 235 6.43 -4.46 -17.38
CA ALA A 235 6.01 -3.10 -17.01
C ALA A 235 6.18 -2.77 -15.50
N GLU A 236 7.32 -3.11 -14.88
CA GLU A 236 7.63 -2.63 -13.52
C GLU A 236 8.22 -1.19 -13.53
N VAL A 237 7.46 -0.21 -14.02
CA VAL A 237 7.72 1.22 -13.80
C VAL A 237 6.40 1.97 -13.60
N ALA A 238 6.33 2.79 -12.56
CA ALA A 238 5.19 3.62 -12.15
C ALA A 238 3.92 2.87 -11.67
N SER A 239 3.51 3.18 -10.43
CA SER A 239 2.34 2.62 -9.77
C SER A 239 1.06 3.41 -10.06
N LEU A 240 -0.08 2.70 -10.13
CA LEU A 240 -1.46 3.23 -10.19
C LEU A 240 -1.80 4.02 -11.47
N GLY A 241 -2.65 3.44 -12.34
CA GLY A 241 -3.25 4.19 -13.46
C GLY A 241 -3.97 3.38 -14.52
N VAL A 242 -3.46 2.20 -14.94
CA VAL A 242 -3.97 1.49 -16.13
C VAL A 242 -4.11 -0.03 -15.89
N GLU A 243 -5.36 -0.53 -15.87
CA GLU A 243 -5.69 -1.98 -15.88
C GLU A 243 -6.64 -2.34 -17.05
N ALA A 244 -6.31 -1.98 -18.30
CA ALA A 244 -7.17 -2.20 -19.47
C ALA A 244 -7.17 -3.65 -20.02
N LEU A 245 -8.19 -4.49 -19.71
CA LEU A 245 -8.36 -5.83 -20.34
C LEU A 245 -9.71 -6.59 -20.13
N VAL A 246 -10.91 -6.04 -20.38
CA VAL A 246 -12.19 -6.84 -20.26
C VAL A 246 -13.27 -6.44 -21.28
N THR A 247 -12.89 -6.17 -22.53
CA THR A 247 -13.53 -5.12 -23.33
C THR A 247 -14.84 -5.51 -24.03
N ARG A 248 -14.83 -6.55 -24.85
CA ARG A 248 -15.99 -6.95 -25.68
C ARG A 248 -17.20 -7.52 -24.94
N GLN A 249 -17.07 -7.89 -23.66
CA GLN A 249 -18.10 -8.65 -22.93
C GLN A 249 -19.19 -7.78 -22.28
N ALA A 250 -18.91 -6.49 -22.01
CA ALA A 250 -19.85 -5.59 -21.34
C ALA A 250 -21.23 -5.50 -22.04
N THR A 251 -21.24 -5.49 -23.37
CA THR A 251 -22.46 -5.38 -24.21
C THR A 251 -23.38 -6.61 -24.12
N GLN A 252 -22.86 -7.77 -23.70
CA GLN A 252 -23.68 -8.94 -23.37
C GLN A 252 -24.13 -8.92 -21.90
N MET A 253 -23.24 -8.53 -20.97
CA MET A 253 -23.56 -8.38 -19.55
C MET A 253 -24.74 -7.43 -19.30
N ILE A 254 -24.80 -6.30 -20.02
CA ILE A 254 -25.91 -5.34 -19.94
C ILE A 254 -27.26 -5.97 -20.31
N ARG A 255 -27.30 -6.90 -21.29
CA ARG A 255 -28.55 -7.56 -21.71
C ARG A 255 -29.09 -8.57 -20.69
N ALA A 256 -28.28 -9.02 -19.75
CA ALA A 256 -28.70 -9.84 -18.61
C ALA A 256 -29.12 -9.01 -17.37
N GLY A 257 -29.10 -7.67 -17.47
CA GLY A 257 -29.07 -6.73 -16.35
C GLY A 257 -30.15 -6.91 -15.28
N GLN A 258 -31.40 -7.23 -15.64
CA GLN A 258 -32.52 -7.31 -14.68
C GLN A 258 -32.28 -8.31 -13.53
N ARG A 259 -31.76 -9.51 -13.83
CA ARG A 259 -31.48 -10.51 -12.79
C ARG A 259 -30.18 -10.19 -12.05
N SER A 260 -29.14 -9.75 -12.77
CA SER A 260 -27.87 -9.36 -12.14
C SER A 260 -28.07 -8.25 -11.10
N LEU A 261 -28.85 -7.22 -11.45
CA LEU A 261 -29.15 -6.08 -10.56
C LEU A 261 -30.00 -6.51 -9.36
N GLY A 262 -31.02 -7.36 -9.58
CA GLY A 262 -31.89 -7.87 -8.53
C GLY A 262 -31.19 -8.77 -7.50
N ASP A 263 -30.12 -9.47 -7.91
CA ASP A 263 -29.30 -10.26 -7.00
C ASP A 263 -28.16 -9.43 -6.38
N PHE A 264 -27.55 -8.50 -7.13
CA PHE A 264 -26.58 -7.54 -6.60
C PHE A 264 -27.16 -6.73 -5.44
N ALA A 265 -28.42 -6.28 -5.57
CA ALA A 265 -29.16 -5.57 -4.52
C ALA A 265 -29.33 -6.37 -3.21
N LYS A 266 -29.20 -7.70 -3.24
CA LYS A 266 -29.23 -8.57 -2.04
C LYS A 266 -27.87 -8.64 -1.32
N THR A 267 -26.78 -8.25 -1.97
CA THR A 267 -25.43 -8.33 -1.38
C THR A 267 -25.26 -7.40 -0.19
N THR A 268 -24.38 -7.77 0.72
CA THR A 268 -24.01 -6.98 1.89
C THR A 268 -23.29 -5.68 1.49
N PHE A 269 -22.65 -5.64 0.32
CA PHE A 269 -22.12 -4.39 -0.23
C PHE A 269 -23.24 -3.43 -0.64
N ALA A 270 -24.17 -3.87 -1.50
CA ALA A 270 -25.26 -3.02 -1.97
C ALA A 270 -26.19 -2.56 -0.83
N THR A 271 -26.47 -3.42 0.15
CA THR A 271 -27.30 -3.07 1.31
C THR A 271 -26.59 -2.15 2.33
N ARG A 272 -25.24 -2.17 2.41
CA ARG A 272 -24.47 -1.15 3.15
C ARG A 272 -24.48 0.18 2.41
N LEU A 273 -24.21 0.19 1.10
CA LEU A 273 -24.25 1.38 0.24
C LEU A 273 -25.62 2.08 0.34
N ALA A 274 -26.70 1.29 0.28
CA ALA A 274 -28.08 1.76 0.42
C ALA A 274 -28.39 2.45 1.75
N ARG A 275 -27.74 2.04 2.84
CA ARG A 275 -27.92 2.64 4.17
C ARG A 275 -27.00 3.85 4.42
N GLY A 276 -25.97 4.05 3.60
CA GLY A 276 -25.04 5.17 3.71
C GLY A 276 -25.58 6.49 3.13
N SER A 277 -26.41 6.43 2.10
CA SER A 277 -26.99 7.62 1.44
C SER A 277 -28.29 7.26 0.70
N GLY A 278 -29.41 7.90 1.04
CA GLY A 278 -30.76 7.52 0.59
C GLY A 278 -31.14 7.81 -0.88
N LEU A 279 -30.17 7.89 -1.80
CA LEU A 279 -30.35 8.33 -3.20
C LEU A 279 -30.33 7.19 -4.24
N ILE A 280 -30.53 5.95 -3.81
CA ILE A 280 -30.25 4.70 -4.55
C ILE A 280 -31.04 4.57 -5.86
N ALA A 281 -32.20 5.23 -5.97
CA ALA A 281 -33.15 5.03 -7.06
C ALA A 281 -32.53 5.18 -8.47
N SER A 282 -31.61 6.14 -8.65
CA SER A 282 -30.96 6.41 -9.94
C SER A 282 -29.95 5.33 -10.34
N VAL A 283 -29.16 4.79 -9.40
CA VAL A 283 -28.19 3.71 -9.67
C VAL A 283 -28.92 2.45 -10.17
N LEU A 284 -30.14 2.22 -9.71
CA LEU A 284 -30.97 1.08 -10.13
C LEU A 284 -31.70 1.31 -11.46
N THR A 285 -31.86 2.55 -11.94
CA THR A 285 -32.55 2.84 -13.22
C THR A 285 -31.60 3.02 -14.41
N LEU A 286 -30.41 3.59 -14.20
CA LEU A 286 -29.46 3.95 -15.28
C LEU A 286 -29.17 2.84 -16.33
N PRO A 287 -29.07 1.53 -15.98
CA PRO A 287 -28.87 0.48 -16.99
C PRO A 287 -30.00 0.38 -18.02
N PHE A 288 -31.23 0.78 -17.67
CA PHE A 288 -32.40 0.70 -18.55
C PHE A 288 -32.46 1.83 -19.59
N ASP A 289 -32.04 3.02 -19.20
CA ASP A 289 -31.91 4.19 -20.09
C ASP A 289 -30.85 3.91 -21.18
N ILE A 290 -29.72 3.31 -20.79
CA ILE A 290 -28.64 2.90 -21.70
C ILE A 290 -29.14 1.83 -22.71
N VAL A 291 -29.92 0.84 -22.27
CA VAL A 291 -30.51 -0.17 -23.17
C VAL A 291 -31.45 0.48 -24.19
N SER A 292 -32.26 1.45 -23.76
CA SER A 292 -33.20 2.17 -24.62
C SER A 292 -32.48 3.00 -25.70
N ALA A 293 -31.35 3.63 -25.36
CA ALA A 293 -30.49 4.28 -26.35
C ALA A 293 -29.87 3.28 -27.35
N VAL A 294 -29.42 2.12 -26.88
CA VAL A 294 -28.86 1.05 -27.73
C VAL A 294 -29.90 0.47 -28.70
N ASP A 295 -31.17 0.38 -28.31
CA ASP A 295 -32.25 -0.04 -29.21
C ASP A 295 -32.60 1.01 -30.26
N ALA A 296 -32.45 2.31 -29.96
CA ALA A 296 -32.53 3.37 -30.97
C ALA A 296 -31.40 3.27 -32.01
N PHE A 297 -30.17 2.94 -31.59
CA PHE A 297 -29.08 2.67 -32.54
C PHE A 297 -29.33 1.44 -33.42
N LYS A 298 -29.97 0.38 -32.90
CA LYS A 298 -30.41 -0.76 -33.74
C LYS A 298 -31.49 -0.35 -34.74
N ALA A 299 -32.41 0.54 -34.38
CA ALA A 299 -33.41 1.07 -35.30
C ALA A 299 -32.76 1.85 -36.46
N ALA A 300 -31.72 2.65 -36.18
CA ALA A 300 -30.93 3.33 -37.20
C ALA A 300 -30.09 2.36 -38.08
N ALA A 301 -29.55 1.30 -37.50
CA ALA A 301 -28.71 0.32 -38.19
C ALA A 301 -29.46 -0.61 -39.17
N ASN A 302 -30.79 -0.55 -39.26
CA ASN A 302 -31.59 -1.39 -40.16
C ASN A 302 -31.70 -0.85 -41.61
N ALA A 303 -30.94 0.18 -41.98
CA ALA A 303 -30.75 0.58 -43.37
C ALA A 303 -29.75 -0.36 -44.09
N SER A 304 -30.09 -0.86 -45.28
CA SER A 304 -29.49 -2.09 -45.80
C SER A 304 -28.27 -1.93 -46.74
N GLY A 305 -27.19 -2.65 -46.44
CA GLY A 305 -26.10 -2.98 -47.37
C GLY A 305 -25.32 -4.21 -46.87
N LYS A 306 -24.87 -5.10 -47.78
CA LYS A 306 -24.14 -6.35 -47.47
C LYS A 306 -23.07 -6.61 -48.54
N ALA A 307 -21.92 -7.24 -48.27
CA ALA A 307 -21.48 -7.93 -47.04
C ALA A 307 -19.97 -7.73 -46.71
N ALA A 308 -19.34 -6.64 -47.16
CA ALA A 308 -17.89 -6.43 -46.98
C ALA A 308 -17.50 -5.86 -45.59
N THR A 309 -18.42 -5.18 -44.91
CA THR A 309 -18.21 -4.52 -43.61
C THR A 309 -18.20 -5.50 -42.42
N ASP A 310 -18.88 -6.63 -42.56
CA ASP A 310 -19.26 -7.53 -41.45
C ASP A 310 -18.08 -8.31 -40.85
N HIS A 311 -16.87 -8.17 -41.41
CA HIS A 311 -15.67 -8.87 -40.95
C HIS A 311 -14.54 -7.94 -40.44
N TYR A 312 -14.49 -6.67 -40.86
CA TYR A 312 -13.53 -5.71 -40.30
C TYR A 312 -13.92 -5.23 -38.90
N VAL A 313 -15.22 -4.99 -38.65
CA VAL A 313 -15.73 -4.54 -37.34
C VAL A 313 -15.56 -5.62 -36.25
N SER A 314 -15.60 -6.90 -36.63
CA SER A 314 -15.39 -8.03 -35.71
C SER A 314 -13.93 -8.28 -35.32
N ALA A 315 -12.95 -7.58 -35.91
CA ALA A 315 -11.55 -7.64 -35.48
C ALA A 315 -11.20 -6.55 -34.45
N ALA A 316 -11.50 -5.28 -34.76
CA ALA A 316 -10.96 -4.12 -34.02
C ALA A 316 -11.56 -3.84 -32.62
N LEU A 317 -12.81 -4.25 -32.37
CA LEU A 317 -13.67 -3.80 -31.25
C LEU A 317 -13.26 -4.19 -29.80
N SER A 318 -11.99 -4.47 -29.48
CA SER A 318 -11.53 -4.94 -28.16
C SER A 318 -10.73 -3.95 -27.31
N VAL A 319 -10.99 -2.64 -27.41
CA VAL A 319 -10.27 -1.60 -26.62
C VAL A 319 -11.02 -1.14 -25.35
N THR A 320 -12.36 -1.12 -25.35
CA THR A 320 -13.14 -0.38 -24.33
C THR A 320 -13.82 -1.26 -23.26
N SER A 321 -13.41 -1.19 -21.98
CA SER A 321 -14.29 -1.46 -20.81
C SER A 321 -13.73 -1.06 -19.45
N ALA A 322 -12.41 -1.15 -19.22
CA ALA A 322 -11.82 -0.50 -18.04
C ALA A 322 -12.08 1.01 -18.09
N ALA A 323 -11.95 1.59 -19.29
CA ALA A 323 -12.42 2.92 -19.62
C ALA A 323 -13.94 3.14 -19.37
N MET A 324 -14.80 2.13 -19.56
CA MET A 324 -16.26 2.32 -19.43
C MET A 324 -16.72 2.66 -18.01
N THR A 325 -16.07 2.16 -16.96
CA THR A 325 -16.47 2.52 -15.58
C THR A 325 -16.22 4.00 -15.30
N LEU A 326 -15.15 4.56 -15.86
CA LEU A 326 -14.85 5.99 -15.80
C LEU A 326 -15.73 6.79 -16.78
N THR A 327 -15.81 6.41 -18.06
CA THR A 327 -16.54 7.19 -19.07
C THR A 327 -18.06 7.13 -18.92
N ILE A 328 -18.66 6.07 -18.35
CA ILE A 328 -20.10 6.08 -17.99
C ILE A 328 -20.36 7.00 -16.79
N GLY A 329 -19.41 7.10 -15.84
CA GLY A 329 -19.45 8.10 -14.78
C GLY A 329 -19.32 9.53 -15.33
N LEU A 330 -18.30 9.78 -16.14
CA LEU A 330 -17.99 11.10 -16.71
C LEU A 330 -19.06 11.58 -17.72
N ALA A 331 -19.63 10.70 -18.54
CA ALA A 331 -20.72 11.05 -19.45
C ALA A 331 -22.02 11.41 -18.71
N ALA A 332 -22.26 10.84 -17.51
CA ALA A 332 -23.35 11.26 -16.64
C ALA A 332 -23.05 12.58 -15.91
N LEU A 333 -21.78 12.95 -15.74
CA LEU A 333 -21.33 14.19 -15.09
C LEU A 333 -21.38 15.42 -16.00
N ALA A 334 -21.27 15.25 -17.33
CA ALA A 334 -21.28 16.35 -18.30
C ALA A 334 -22.66 16.97 -18.58
N GLY A 335 -23.75 16.35 -18.09
CA GLY A 335 -25.13 16.74 -18.43
C GLY A 335 -25.56 16.25 -19.82
N PHE A 336 -26.87 16.27 -20.08
CA PHE A 336 -27.46 15.70 -21.30
C PHE A 336 -27.37 16.65 -22.51
N SER A 337 -26.17 16.85 -23.06
CA SER A 337 -26.01 17.39 -24.43
C SER A 337 -24.73 16.94 -25.14
N SER A 338 -24.94 16.31 -26.31
CA SER A 338 -23.96 16.10 -27.41
C SER A 338 -22.60 15.44 -27.12
N ALA A 339 -22.53 14.12 -27.37
CA ALA A 339 -21.31 13.45 -27.85
C ALA A 339 -21.69 12.26 -28.76
N GLY A 340 -20.87 11.97 -29.78
CA GLY A 340 -21.03 10.85 -30.72
C GLY A 340 -19.78 9.95 -30.78
N PRO A 341 -19.82 8.78 -31.46
CA PRO A 341 -18.83 7.71 -31.25
C PRO A 341 -17.69 7.62 -32.30
N VAL A 342 -16.43 7.57 -31.85
CA VAL A 342 -15.20 7.21 -32.63
C VAL A 342 -14.14 6.56 -31.69
N GLY A 343 -13.24 5.67 -32.20
CA GLY A 343 -11.93 5.32 -31.58
C GLY A 343 -11.61 3.81 -31.37
N LEU A 344 -10.57 3.25 -32.06
CA LEU A 344 -10.01 1.87 -31.90
C LEU A 344 -8.62 1.63 -32.61
N ALA A 345 -7.51 1.21 -31.91
CA ALA A 345 -6.37 0.31 -32.34
C ALA A 345 -5.10 0.35 -31.42
N ALA A 346 -4.21 -0.69 -31.34
CA ALA A 346 -2.96 -0.74 -30.48
C ALA A 346 -1.96 -1.96 -30.64
N GLY A 347 -0.71 -1.90 -30.09
CA GLY A 347 0.26 -3.01 -29.71
C GLY A 347 1.76 -2.85 -30.20
N LEU A 348 2.88 -3.48 -29.71
CA LEU A 348 3.27 -4.47 -28.63
C LEU A 348 4.74 -5.06 -28.88
N ILE A 349 5.74 -5.46 -28.00
CA ILE A 349 6.23 -5.28 -26.58
C ILE A 349 7.67 -5.97 -26.33
N LEU A 350 8.53 -5.64 -25.28
CA LEU A 350 9.73 -6.35 -24.58
C LEU A 350 11.23 -5.96 -24.99
N VAL A 351 12.47 -5.96 -24.30
CA VAL A 351 13.20 -6.09 -22.93
C VAL A 351 14.70 -5.49 -22.77
N VAL A 352 15.83 -6.24 -22.42
CA VAL A 352 17.16 -5.83 -21.72
C VAL A 352 18.41 -6.75 -22.11
N GLY A 353 19.78 -6.64 -21.89
CA GLY A 353 20.88 -6.32 -20.85
C GLY A 353 22.32 -6.84 -21.35
N SER A 354 23.48 -7.26 -20.72
CA SER A 354 24.21 -7.26 -19.39
C SER A 354 25.55 -8.17 -19.18
N GLN A 355 26.34 -8.15 -18.04
CA GLN A 355 27.69 -8.85 -17.72
C GLN A 355 28.79 -8.04 -16.87
N VAL A 356 29.97 -8.58 -16.37
CA VAL A 356 31.28 -8.10 -15.67
C VAL A 356 32.24 -9.19 -14.96
N TRP A 357 33.31 -9.82 -15.55
CA TRP A 357 34.41 -10.61 -14.85
C TRP A 357 35.74 -10.92 -15.66
N GLY A 358 36.96 -10.88 -15.05
CA GLY A 358 38.27 -11.33 -15.62
C GLY A 358 39.57 -10.78 -14.94
N ALA A 359 40.43 -11.60 -14.28
CA ALA A 359 41.66 -11.14 -13.58
C ALA A 359 42.72 -12.22 -13.18
N ILE A 360 43.16 -13.09 -14.12
CA ILE A 360 44.27 -14.07 -13.96
C ILE A 360 44.94 -14.15 -15.36
N ARG A 361 46.26 -14.07 -15.59
CA ARG A 361 47.46 -14.08 -14.72
C ARG A 361 48.55 -13.14 -15.28
N GLN A 362 49.13 -12.26 -14.46
CA GLN A 362 50.00 -11.15 -14.91
C GLN A 362 51.43 -11.53 -15.41
N VAL A 363 51.69 -12.80 -15.69
CA VAL A 363 52.96 -13.27 -16.33
C VAL A 363 52.67 -14.15 -17.55
N ASP A 364 51.50 -14.80 -17.62
CA ASP A 364 50.91 -15.22 -18.90
C ASP A 364 50.59 -13.96 -19.74
N GLU A 365 50.14 -12.87 -19.11
CA GLU A 365 49.74 -11.56 -19.69
C GLU A 365 50.79 -10.82 -20.54
N ILE A 366 52.04 -11.27 -20.64
CA ILE A 366 53.02 -10.74 -21.61
C ILE A 366 53.14 -11.69 -22.82
N ASP A 367 53.07 -13.01 -22.57
CA ASP A 367 53.24 -14.09 -23.55
C ASP A 367 51.93 -14.43 -24.31
N ASP A 368 50.78 -14.15 -23.68
CA ASP A 368 49.42 -14.22 -24.26
C ASP A 368 49.24 -13.23 -25.43
N TYR A 369 49.91 -12.07 -25.34
CA TYR A 369 49.55 -10.87 -26.11
C TYR A 369 50.57 -10.53 -27.21
N ILE A 370 51.84 -10.92 -27.05
CA ILE A 370 52.86 -10.82 -28.11
C ILE A 370 53.69 -12.10 -28.17
N THR A 371 53.79 -12.72 -29.35
CA THR A 371 54.64 -13.90 -29.55
C THR A 371 56.12 -13.50 -29.55
N LEU A 372 56.76 -13.60 -28.38
CA LEU A 372 58.19 -13.33 -28.20
C LEU A 372 59.04 -14.42 -28.86
N SER A 373 60.04 -14.01 -29.66
CA SER A 373 61.05 -14.95 -30.19
C SER A 373 61.87 -15.58 -29.06
N ALA A 374 62.55 -16.70 -29.32
CA ALA A 374 63.35 -17.40 -28.32
C ALA A 374 64.44 -16.52 -27.65
N HIS A 375 64.90 -15.44 -28.31
CA HIS A 375 65.85 -14.49 -27.74
C HIS A 375 65.15 -13.38 -26.93
N GLU A 376 64.02 -12.85 -27.42
CA GLU A 376 63.21 -11.86 -26.68
C GLU A 376 62.57 -12.47 -25.43
N ARG A 377 62.09 -13.71 -25.47
CA ARG A 377 61.45 -14.41 -24.35
C ARG A 377 62.45 -14.67 -23.22
N LEU A 378 63.69 -15.01 -23.57
CA LEU A 378 64.81 -15.12 -22.62
C LEU A 378 65.17 -13.76 -22.00
N ARG A 379 65.18 -12.69 -22.81
CA ARG A 379 65.56 -11.31 -22.40
C ARG A 379 64.47 -10.60 -21.59
N THR A 380 63.20 -10.79 -21.93
CA THR A 380 62.04 -10.22 -21.23
C THR A 380 61.77 -10.96 -19.93
N GLY A 381 61.93 -12.30 -19.93
CA GLY A 381 61.98 -13.08 -18.69
C GLY A 381 63.13 -12.67 -17.77
N TRP A 382 64.31 -12.38 -18.33
CA TRP A 382 65.46 -11.84 -17.60
C TRP A 382 65.16 -10.44 -17.02
N PHE A 383 64.52 -9.53 -17.75
CA PHE A 383 64.15 -8.22 -17.23
C PHE A 383 63.07 -8.28 -16.14
N ALA A 384 62.01 -9.06 -16.35
CA ALA A 384 60.98 -9.29 -15.32
C ALA A 384 61.57 -9.92 -14.04
N PHE A 385 62.52 -10.85 -14.17
CA PHE A 385 63.24 -11.46 -13.05
C PHE A 385 64.12 -10.46 -12.28
N TRP A 386 64.68 -9.44 -12.94
CA TRP A 386 65.52 -8.41 -12.31
C TRP A 386 64.75 -7.12 -11.93
N THR A 387 63.42 -7.08 -12.06
CA THR A 387 62.58 -5.85 -11.92
C THR A 387 63.04 -4.68 -12.80
N ILE A 388 63.50 -5.00 -14.01
CA ILE A 388 63.92 -4.04 -15.05
C ILE A 388 62.77 -3.92 -16.07
N SER A 389 62.51 -2.71 -16.56
CA SER A 389 61.56 -2.48 -17.66
C SER A 389 62.00 -3.20 -18.95
N PRO A 390 61.07 -3.69 -19.79
CA PRO A 390 61.42 -4.17 -21.12
C PRO A 390 62.06 -3.08 -22.00
N ASP A 391 62.78 -3.47 -23.07
CA ASP A 391 63.27 -2.53 -24.08
C ASP A 391 62.11 -1.75 -24.72
N ASP A 392 62.30 -0.49 -25.11
CA ASP A 392 61.20 0.39 -25.56
C ASP A 392 60.32 -0.21 -26.67
N ASP A 393 60.87 -0.91 -27.67
CA ASP A 393 60.07 -1.62 -28.68
C ASP A 393 59.21 -2.74 -28.07
N ILE A 394 59.79 -3.56 -27.17
CA ILE A 394 59.05 -4.61 -26.46
C ILE A 394 58.03 -3.97 -25.51
N GLN A 395 58.35 -2.84 -24.88
CA GLN A 395 57.46 -2.12 -23.98
C GLN A 395 56.31 -1.45 -24.73
N GLU A 396 56.52 -0.86 -25.91
CA GLU A 396 55.45 -0.31 -26.75
C GLU A 396 54.57 -1.42 -27.33
N ARG A 397 55.16 -2.50 -27.87
CA ARG A 397 54.43 -3.70 -28.32
C ARG A 397 53.62 -4.33 -27.19
N TYR A 398 54.20 -4.45 -26.00
CA TYR A 398 53.53 -4.95 -24.79
C TYR A 398 52.44 -3.99 -24.34
N THR A 399 52.69 -2.69 -24.18
CA THR A 399 51.68 -1.70 -23.77
C THR A 399 50.53 -1.64 -24.75
N LEU A 400 50.77 -1.72 -26.05
CA LEU A 400 49.75 -1.77 -27.10
C LEU A 400 48.88 -3.03 -27.00
N ALA A 401 49.50 -4.20 -26.97
CA ALA A 401 48.78 -5.48 -26.95
C ALA A 401 48.12 -5.75 -25.58
N LYS A 402 48.80 -5.38 -24.49
CA LYS A 402 48.25 -5.40 -23.13
C LYS A 402 47.10 -4.44 -22.97
N ALA A 403 47.18 -3.18 -23.40
CA ALA A 403 46.03 -2.28 -23.32
C ALA A 403 44.86 -2.79 -24.18
N THR A 404 45.14 -3.33 -25.37
CA THR A 404 44.11 -3.94 -26.23
C THR A 404 43.40 -5.09 -25.52
N ALA A 405 44.15 -5.98 -24.87
CA ALA A 405 43.61 -7.21 -24.30
C ALA A 405 43.21 -7.09 -22.81
N GLU A 406 43.73 -6.13 -22.05
CA GLU A 406 43.13 -5.64 -20.80
C GLU A 406 41.80 -4.97 -21.09
N HIS A 407 41.69 -4.11 -22.11
CA HIS A 407 40.40 -3.53 -22.50
C HIS A 407 39.44 -4.62 -23.02
N THR A 408 39.93 -5.60 -23.79
CA THR A 408 39.11 -6.78 -24.17
C THR A 408 38.68 -7.58 -22.95
N ARG A 409 39.60 -7.86 -22.01
CA ARG A 409 39.29 -8.51 -20.73
C ARG A 409 38.37 -7.65 -19.88
N GLN A 410 38.39 -6.32 -19.97
CA GLN A 410 37.53 -5.39 -19.24
C GLN A 410 36.16 -5.17 -19.88
N LEU A 411 36.01 -5.29 -21.20
CA LEU A 411 34.71 -5.31 -21.88
C LEU A 411 34.06 -6.67 -21.72
N ARG A 412 34.82 -7.77 -21.89
CA ARG A 412 34.38 -9.10 -21.42
C ARG A 412 34.18 -9.10 -19.90
N ALA A 413 34.90 -8.26 -19.16
CA ALA A 413 34.67 -7.95 -17.76
C ALA A 413 33.77 -6.74 -17.48
N ASN A 414 32.93 -6.36 -18.45
CA ASN A 414 31.61 -5.76 -18.32
C ASN A 414 30.55 -6.61 -19.06
N ALA A 415 30.96 -7.84 -19.43
CA ALA A 415 30.18 -8.90 -20.04
C ALA A 415 30.18 -10.24 -19.23
N LEU A 416 30.94 -10.40 -18.10
CA LEU A 416 31.02 -11.50 -17.05
C LEU A 416 30.43 -11.62 -15.51
N ASN A 417 29.71 -10.93 -14.53
CA ASN A 417 28.99 -9.72 -13.93
C ASN A 417 27.44 -9.46 -14.06
N LEU A 418 26.91 -8.39 -14.74
CA LEU A 418 25.47 -7.99 -14.81
C LEU A 418 24.40 -9.03 -15.35
N LEU A 419 24.61 -9.81 -16.43
CA LEU A 419 23.85 -11.01 -16.93
C LEU A 419 23.83 -12.22 -15.93
N LYS A 420 24.51 -12.15 -14.78
CA LYS A 420 24.27 -13.00 -13.58
C LYS A 420 24.03 -12.14 -12.31
N GLY A 421 23.84 -10.84 -12.49
CA GLY A 421 23.54 -9.83 -11.48
C GLY A 421 22.30 -9.02 -11.88
N PRO A 422 22.33 -7.66 -11.88
CA PRO A 422 21.13 -6.81 -12.01
C PRO A 422 20.30 -6.97 -13.29
N LEU A 423 20.75 -7.73 -14.29
CA LEU A 423 20.09 -7.87 -15.60
C LEU A 423 20.07 -9.34 -16.07
N LYS A 424 20.32 -10.28 -15.14
CA LYS A 424 20.39 -11.74 -15.34
C LYS A 424 19.13 -12.37 -15.93
N ASP A 425 18.00 -11.95 -15.40
CA ASP A 425 16.70 -12.58 -15.64
C ASP A 425 15.96 -11.97 -16.84
N SER A 426 16.63 -11.09 -17.59
CA SER A 426 16.06 -10.31 -18.70
C SER A 426 16.96 -10.22 -19.95
N THR A 427 18.12 -10.90 -19.95
CA THR A 427 19.11 -10.89 -21.04
C THR A 427 19.66 -12.28 -21.35
N GLU A 428 20.05 -12.53 -22.60
CA GLU A 428 20.95 -13.63 -22.95
C GLU A 428 22.33 -13.24 -23.50
N ALA A 429 22.51 -12.06 -24.13
CA ALA A 429 23.82 -11.60 -24.60
C ALA A 429 24.09 -10.08 -24.50
N ILE A 430 25.37 -9.71 -24.28
CA ILE A 430 25.96 -8.43 -24.71
C ILE A 430 26.75 -8.68 -25.99
N VAL A 431 26.74 -7.69 -26.89
CA VAL A 431 27.70 -7.53 -27.98
C VAL A 431 28.39 -6.18 -27.84
N ASN A 432 29.72 -6.17 -27.72
CA ASN A 432 30.53 -4.94 -27.71
C ASN A 432 31.13 -4.72 -29.10
N GLY A 433 31.21 -3.46 -29.55
CA GLY A 433 31.86 -3.09 -30.79
C GLY A 433 33.37 -3.35 -30.79
N ARG A 434 33.97 -3.44 -31.97
CA ARG A 434 35.43 -3.54 -32.13
C ARG A 434 36.11 -2.20 -31.88
N PHE A 435 37.32 -2.27 -31.35
CA PHE A 435 38.19 -1.13 -31.13
C PHE A 435 39.62 -1.50 -31.49
N THR A 436 40.42 -0.49 -31.82
CA THR A 436 41.87 -0.56 -31.83
C THR A 436 42.42 0.25 -30.65
N VAL A 437 43.70 0.04 -30.35
CA VAL A 437 44.47 0.92 -29.49
C VAL A 437 45.55 1.57 -30.36
N GLU A 438 45.76 2.86 -30.17
CA GLU A 438 46.86 3.64 -30.76
C GLU A 438 47.74 4.19 -29.64
N LEU A 439 49.04 4.39 -29.85
CA LEU A 439 49.91 5.03 -28.87
C LEU A 439 49.94 6.54 -29.09
N GLU A 440 49.43 7.30 -28.12
CA GLU A 440 49.43 8.76 -28.12
C GLU A 440 50.63 9.28 -27.31
N GLN A 441 51.49 10.08 -27.93
CA GLN A 441 52.54 10.80 -27.21
C GLN A 441 51.94 11.97 -26.43
N VAL A 442 52.12 11.96 -25.11
CA VAL A 442 51.69 13.04 -24.21
C VAL A 442 52.92 13.74 -23.64
N THR A 443 53.04 15.02 -23.95
CA THR A 443 54.05 15.90 -23.37
C THR A 443 53.57 16.44 -22.02
N TYR A 444 54.36 16.28 -20.96
CA TYR A 444 54.07 16.79 -19.63
C TYR A 444 55.28 17.52 -19.03
N ASN A 445 55.01 18.59 -18.29
CA ASN A 445 56.05 19.36 -17.63
C ASN A 445 56.45 18.63 -16.33
N THR A 446 57.67 18.11 -16.29
CA THR A 446 58.27 17.49 -15.11
C THR A 446 59.45 18.34 -14.61
N TRP A 447 60.13 17.90 -13.55
CA TRP A 447 61.34 18.57 -13.06
C TRP A 447 62.43 17.57 -12.68
N ASN A 448 63.69 17.97 -12.81
CA ASN A 448 64.83 17.17 -12.40
C ASN A 448 65.10 17.40 -10.90
N TRP A 449 64.80 16.40 -10.07
CA TRP A 449 65.02 16.42 -8.62
C TRP A 449 66.46 16.77 -8.21
N TRP A 450 67.46 16.51 -9.06
CA TRP A 450 68.88 16.74 -8.75
C TRP A 450 69.44 18.07 -9.26
N THR A 451 68.78 18.74 -10.23
CA THR A 451 69.24 20.05 -10.77
C THR A 451 68.24 21.19 -10.56
N GLY A 452 66.99 20.89 -10.19
CA GLY A 452 65.93 21.86 -9.95
C GLY A 452 65.25 22.40 -11.22
N GLU A 453 65.72 22.02 -12.40
CA GLU A 453 65.18 22.52 -13.67
C GLU A 453 63.90 21.81 -14.09
N LYS A 454 62.93 22.58 -14.60
CA LYS A 454 61.74 22.05 -15.26
C LYS A 454 62.04 21.73 -16.71
N TYR A 455 61.66 20.54 -17.16
CA TYR A 455 61.80 20.12 -18.55
C TYR A 455 60.52 19.44 -19.03
N GLN A 456 60.32 19.43 -20.34
CA GLN A 456 59.22 18.69 -20.95
C GLN A 456 59.67 17.24 -21.14
N ALA A 457 58.95 16.30 -20.52
CA ALA A 457 59.06 14.88 -20.81
C ALA A 457 57.90 14.47 -21.72
N THR A 458 58.17 13.53 -22.62
CA THR A 458 57.14 12.91 -23.46
C THR A 458 57.03 11.46 -23.05
N ASN A 459 55.81 10.96 -22.86
CA ASN A 459 55.54 9.54 -22.57
C ASN A 459 54.40 9.05 -23.46
N THR A 460 54.48 7.80 -23.92
CA THR A 460 53.46 7.16 -24.76
C THR A 460 52.38 6.53 -23.89
N ARG A 461 51.11 6.85 -24.16
CA ARG A 461 49.95 6.20 -23.51
C ARG A 461 49.09 5.47 -24.53
N PRO A 462 48.48 4.34 -24.19
CA PRO A 462 47.44 3.74 -25.01
C PRO A 462 46.21 4.66 -25.07
N LYS A 463 45.66 4.83 -26.27
CA LYS A 463 44.43 5.54 -26.58
C LYS A 463 43.51 4.57 -27.32
N ILE A 464 42.34 4.30 -26.75
CA ILE A 464 41.33 3.45 -27.38
C ILE A 464 40.64 4.25 -28.50
N LYS A 465 40.34 3.56 -29.60
CA LYS A 465 39.71 4.13 -30.79
C LYS A 465 38.74 3.09 -31.35
N ASP A 466 37.46 3.39 -31.30
CA ASP A 466 36.44 2.47 -31.80
C ASP A 466 36.54 2.32 -33.32
N SER A 467 36.15 1.16 -33.84
CA SER A 467 36.32 0.75 -35.23
C SER A 467 34.98 0.53 -35.92
N ASP A 468 34.92 0.81 -37.22
CA ASP A 468 33.70 0.67 -38.03
C ASP A 468 33.23 -0.79 -38.10
N ASP A 469 32.09 -1.10 -37.50
CA ASP A 469 31.50 -2.44 -37.44
C ASP A 469 30.45 -2.74 -38.52
N TRP A 470 30.40 -4.01 -38.93
CA TRP A 470 29.31 -4.57 -39.72
C TRP A 470 28.88 -5.89 -39.08
N ILE A 471 27.63 -5.95 -38.59
CA ILE A 471 27.08 -7.11 -37.89
C ILE A 471 25.65 -7.36 -38.39
N ASP A 472 25.37 -8.59 -38.84
CA ASP A 472 24.02 -9.05 -39.15
C ASP A 472 23.68 -10.24 -38.24
N ALA A 473 22.82 -9.99 -37.25
CA ALA A 473 22.47 -10.94 -36.21
C ALA A 473 20.97 -11.30 -36.22
N ARG A 474 20.25 -11.07 -37.33
CA ARG A 474 18.79 -11.31 -37.43
C ARG A 474 18.38 -12.74 -37.02
N GLN A 475 19.24 -13.72 -37.28
CA GLN A 475 19.06 -15.13 -36.94
C GLN A 475 19.50 -15.51 -35.51
N GLY A 476 19.90 -14.54 -34.68
CA GLY A 476 20.42 -14.74 -33.32
C GLY A 476 21.89 -14.38 -33.18
N VAL A 477 22.31 -14.10 -31.94
CA VAL A 477 23.72 -13.90 -31.57
C VAL A 477 24.35 -15.26 -31.26
N THR A 478 25.54 -15.53 -31.81
CA THR A 478 26.26 -16.80 -31.63
C THR A 478 27.67 -16.56 -31.07
N LEU A 479 28.37 -17.63 -30.67
CA LEU A 479 29.76 -17.56 -30.22
C LEU A 479 30.74 -17.10 -31.33
N GLU A 480 30.27 -17.00 -32.58
CA GLU A 480 31.03 -16.46 -33.72
C GLU A 480 30.73 -14.97 -33.97
N THR A 481 29.70 -14.39 -33.33
CA THR A 481 29.39 -12.95 -33.44
C THR A 481 30.51 -12.11 -32.81
N PRO A 482 31.12 -11.15 -33.52
CA PRO A 482 32.21 -10.33 -33.00
C PRO A 482 31.82 -9.60 -31.71
N GLY A 483 32.68 -9.66 -30.68
CA GLY A 483 32.47 -8.98 -29.40
C GLY A 483 31.31 -9.51 -28.53
N ALA A 484 30.66 -10.61 -28.93
CA ALA A 484 29.54 -11.19 -28.23
C ALA A 484 29.93 -12.01 -26.99
N VAL A 485 29.07 -11.97 -25.97
CA VAL A 485 29.19 -12.71 -24.72
C VAL A 485 27.80 -13.14 -24.28
N ILE A 486 27.61 -14.45 -24.09
CA ILE A 486 26.31 -15.13 -24.11
C ILE A 486 26.18 -16.05 -22.90
N GLU A 487 25.00 -16.11 -22.31
CA GLU A 487 24.60 -17.02 -21.22
C GLU A 487 23.28 -17.74 -21.58
N ALA A 488 22.60 -18.33 -20.59
CA ALA A 488 21.35 -19.07 -20.80
C ALA A 488 20.24 -18.23 -21.46
N ALA A 489 19.91 -18.59 -22.71
CA ALA A 489 18.86 -18.02 -23.54
C ALA A 489 17.46 -18.33 -23.02
N ALA A 490 16.51 -17.41 -23.26
CA ALA A 490 15.07 -17.63 -23.05
C ALA A 490 14.25 -16.69 -23.93
N GLU A 491 12.97 -17.00 -24.15
CA GLU A 491 12.11 -16.22 -25.04
C GLU A 491 11.94 -14.75 -24.59
N HIS A 492 11.76 -14.51 -23.29
CA HIS A 492 11.65 -13.19 -22.67
C HIS A 492 12.97 -12.42 -22.50
N LYS A 493 14.08 -12.88 -23.12
CA LYS A 493 15.41 -12.28 -22.96
C LYS A 493 15.85 -11.53 -24.22
N GLY A 494 16.38 -10.33 -24.02
CA GLY A 494 16.93 -9.49 -25.09
C GLY A 494 18.45 -9.53 -25.22
N ILE A 495 18.94 -8.62 -26.06
CA ILE A 495 20.34 -8.38 -26.40
C ILE A 495 20.70 -6.91 -26.13
N ARG A 496 21.91 -6.61 -25.62
CA ARG A 496 22.49 -5.24 -25.72
C ARG A 496 23.66 -5.16 -26.67
N TRP A 497 23.70 -4.03 -27.37
CA TRP A 497 24.75 -3.66 -28.29
C TRP A 497 25.45 -2.41 -27.74
N TYR A 498 26.76 -2.47 -27.49
CA TYR A 498 27.57 -1.33 -27.05
C TYR A 498 28.56 -0.98 -28.16
N ILE A 499 28.16 -0.07 -29.05
CA ILE A 499 28.76 0.09 -30.39
C ILE A 499 29.80 1.23 -30.46
N GLY A 500 30.11 1.89 -29.34
CA GLY A 500 31.18 2.89 -29.27
C GLY A 500 31.03 4.05 -30.26
N GLY A 501 32.16 4.56 -30.75
CA GLY A 501 32.30 5.78 -31.56
C GLY A 501 32.62 5.61 -33.06
N GLY A 502 32.59 4.39 -33.62
CA GLY A 502 32.87 4.09 -35.04
C GLY A 502 31.70 4.36 -36.01
N ASN A 503 31.86 4.03 -37.30
CA ASN A 503 30.78 4.11 -38.30
C ASN A 503 30.12 2.74 -38.54
N ASP A 504 29.15 2.38 -37.70
CA ASP A 504 28.69 1.00 -37.60
C ASP A 504 27.42 0.70 -38.38
N THR A 505 27.23 -0.56 -38.74
CA THR A 505 26.01 -1.08 -39.35
C THR A 505 25.62 -2.38 -38.65
N VAL A 506 24.52 -2.34 -37.87
CA VAL A 506 24.08 -3.46 -37.04
C VAL A 506 22.62 -3.78 -37.34
N PHE A 507 22.36 -5.03 -37.71
CA PHE A 507 21.02 -5.60 -37.75
C PHE A 507 20.83 -6.49 -36.53
N GLY A 508 19.93 -6.10 -35.64
CA GLY A 508 19.59 -6.81 -34.40
C GLY A 508 18.90 -8.15 -34.65
N VAL A 509 18.60 -8.87 -33.57
CA VAL A 509 17.93 -10.18 -33.63
C VAL A 509 16.45 -9.97 -33.92
N GLU A 510 15.91 -10.63 -34.94
CA GLU A 510 14.62 -10.26 -35.55
C GLU A 510 13.41 -10.57 -34.66
N ASN A 511 13.46 -11.67 -33.90
CA ASN A 511 12.38 -12.10 -33.01
C ASN A 511 12.65 -11.78 -31.53
N LYS A 512 13.65 -10.94 -31.23
CA LYS A 512 14.09 -10.63 -29.86
C LYS A 512 14.34 -9.13 -29.67
N PRO A 513 14.27 -8.64 -28.43
CA PRO A 513 14.59 -7.25 -28.11
C PRO A 513 16.07 -6.90 -28.29
N ASN A 514 16.34 -5.68 -28.72
CA ASN A 514 17.65 -5.10 -28.98
C ASN A 514 17.75 -3.71 -28.33
N VAL A 515 18.68 -3.55 -27.39
CA VAL A 515 18.96 -2.25 -26.78
C VAL A 515 20.34 -1.77 -27.24
N PHE A 516 20.35 -0.75 -28.10
CA PHE A 516 21.53 -0.22 -28.79
C PHE A 516 22.10 1.02 -28.07
N HIS A 517 23.22 0.86 -27.37
CA HIS A 517 24.01 1.94 -26.78
C HIS A 517 25.07 2.43 -27.77
N TYR A 518 24.93 3.67 -28.25
CA TYR A 518 25.76 4.22 -29.33
C TYR A 518 26.34 5.61 -29.02
N GLY A 519 27.57 5.85 -29.48
CA GLY A 519 28.32 7.09 -29.31
C GLY A 519 28.45 7.91 -30.61
N SER A 520 29.64 8.45 -30.85
CA SER A 520 29.99 9.21 -32.07
C SER A 520 30.05 8.34 -33.34
N GLY A 521 30.33 8.96 -34.49
CA GLY A 521 30.39 8.28 -35.79
C GLY A 521 29.01 8.07 -36.41
N VAL A 522 28.98 7.56 -37.65
CA VAL A 522 27.75 7.42 -38.44
C VAL A 522 27.20 6.00 -38.32
N LYS A 523 26.14 5.84 -37.53
CA LYS A 523 25.48 4.55 -37.26
C LYS A 523 24.36 4.25 -38.24
N ARG A 524 24.18 2.97 -38.59
CA ARG A 524 23.01 2.40 -39.28
C ARG A 524 22.51 1.21 -38.49
N LEU A 525 21.56 1.45 -37.59
CA LEU A 525 21.07 0.48 -36.62
C LEU A 525 19.66 0.07 -36.99
N ARG A 526 19.39 -1.23 -37.00
CA ARG A 526 18.07 -1.79 -37.27
C ARG A 526 17.67 -2.83 -36.22
N GLY A 527 16.47 -2.71 -35.68
CA GLY A 527 15.81 -3.66 -34.79
C GLY A 527 15.10 -4.82 -35.52
N GLY A 528 14.03 -5.32 -34.90
CA GLY A 528 13.24 -6.49 -35.29
C GLY A 528 11.73 -6.30 -35.10
N ALA A 529 11.09 -7.28 -34.45
CA ALA A 529 9.64 -7.36 -34.20
C ALA A 529 9.30 -7.48 -32.68
N LYS A 530 10.08 -6.75 -31.86
CA LYS A 530 9.96 -6.55 -30.40
C LYS A 530 10.36 -5.10 -30.09
N ASP A 531 10.15 -4.62 -28.86
CA ASP A 531 10.53 -3.25 -28.51
C ASP A 531 12.06 -3.11 -28.50
N ASP A 532 12.57 -2.30 -29.41
CA ASP A 532 13.97 -1.96 -29.54
C ASP A 532 14.24 -0.55 -29.01
N VAL A 533 15.41 -0.35 -28.40
CA VAL A 533 15.72 0.88 -27.67
C VAL A 533 17.06 1.45 -28.11
N PHE A 534 17.06 2.67 -28.64
CA PHE A 534 18.24 3.37 -29.15
C PHE A 534 18.74 4.39 -28.13
N VAL A 535 19.78 4.06 -27.38
CA VAL A 535 20.38 4.90 -26.33
C VAL A 535 21.59 5.65 -26.88
N PHE A 536 21.47 6.98 -27.04
CA PHE A 536 22.60 7.82 -27.40
C PHE A 536 23.37 8.29 -26.15
N GLU A 537 24.62 7.89 -26.02
CA GLU A 537 25.46 8.11 -24.83
C GLU A 537 26.53 9.21 -25.01
N GLY A 538 26.71 9.72 -26.23
CA GLY A 538 27.88 10.51 -26.62
C GLY A 538 27.74 12.04 -26.59
N SER A 539 28.89 12.71 -26.66
CA SER A 539 29.00 14.12 -27.04
C SER A 539 29.55 14.25 -28.46
N THR A 540 28.82 14.92 -29.37
CA THR A 540 29.33 15.22 -30.73
C THR A 540 30.35 16.35 -30.69
N SER A 541 31.64 16.00 -30.58
CA SER A 541 32.73 16.97 -30.71
C SER A 541 32.94 17.36 -32.18
N ILE A 542 32.19 18.35 -32.65
CA ILE A 542 32.42 19.04 -33.93
C ILE A 542 33.43 20.16 -33.64
N ALA A 543 34.61 20.14 -34.28
CA ALA A 543 35.54 21.27 -34.18
C ALA A 543 35.08 22.41 -35.12
N PRO A 544 35.36 23.69 -34.80
CA PRO A 544 35.00 24.80 -35.67
C PRO A 544 35.71 24.72 -37.04
N GLY A 545 35.01 24.21 -38.05
CA GLY A 545 35.52 24.04 -39.41
C GLY A 545 35.47 22.61 -39.97
N ASP A 546 35.04 21.60 -39.19
CA ASP A 546 34.81 20.25 -39.70
C ASP A 546 33.59 20.18 -40.64
N GLU A 547 33.59 19.22 -41.59
CA GLU A 547 32.38 18.91 -42.36
C GLU A 547 31.29 18.32 -41.46
N VAL A 548 30.04 18.74 -41.67
CA VAL A 548 28.88 18.26 -40.91
C VAL A 548 28.72 16.74 -41.14
N PRO A 549 28.73 15.90 -40.10
CA PRO A 549 28.64 14.45 -40.28
C PRO A 549 27.32 14.02 -40.95
N ALA A 550 27.36 12.89 -41.66
CA ALA A 550 26.13 12.28 -42.16
C ALA A 550 25.25 11.82 -40.98
N PRO A 551 23.92 12.02 -41.04
CA PRO A 551 23.03 11.63 -39.94
C PRO A 551 23.01 10.11 -39.75
N ASN A 552 22.88 9.69 -38.49
CA ASN A 552 22.59 8.31 -38.13
C ASN A 552 21.28 7.84 -38.80
N ARG A 553 21.14 6.53 -39.00
CA ARG A 553 19.87 5.90 -39.36
C ARG A 553 19.50 4.90 -38.29
N LEU A 554 18.37 5.12 -37.63
CA LEU A 554 17.82 4.29 -36.57
C LEU A 554 16.47 3.77 -37.05
N ALA A 555 16.36 2.47 -37.26
CA ALA A 555 15.11 1.82 -37.60
C ALA A 555 14.76 0.84 -36.47
N GLY A 556 13.61 0.98 -35.82
CA GLY A 556 13.11 -0.03 -34.88
C GLY A 556 12.67 -1.27 -35.67
N GLY A 557 11.38 -1.39 -35.92
CA GLY A 557 10.89 -2.20 -37.02
C GLY A 557 9.37 -2.37 -37.02
N SER A 558 8.89 -3.21 -36.10
CA SER A 558 7.46 -3.37 -35.82
C SER A 558 7.18 -3.68 -34.35
N GLY A 559 8.02 -3.15 -33.45
CA GLY A 559 7.77 -3.11 -32.01
C GLY A 559 7.11 -1.78 -31.62
N ASN A 560 7.20 -1.40 -30.34
CA ASN A 560 7.01 -0.03 -29.89
C ASN A 560 8.38 0.56 -29.54
N ASP A 561 9.00 1.25 -30.49
CA ASP A 561 10.43 1.46 -30.49
C ASP A 561 10.83 2.82 -29.87
N THR A 562 11.87 2.83 -29.03
CA THR A 562 12.16 3.96 -28.12
C THR A 562 13.53 4.60 -28.35
N LEU A 563 13.56 5.92 -28.57
CA LEU A 563 14.80 6.72 -28.59
C LEU A 563 15.10 7.30 -27.20
N ILE A 564 16.26 6.97 -26.62
CA ILE A 564 16.72 7.55 -25.35
C ILE A 564 17.92 8.46 -25.62
N LEU A 565 17.82 9.74 -25.26
CA LEU A 565 18.88 10.71 -25.49
C LEU A 565 19.49 11.22 -24.18
N ALA A 566 20.78 10.93 -23.98
CA ALA A 566 21.54 11.34 -22.80
C ALA A 566 22.50 12.52 -23.11
N GLY A 567 23.44 12.77 -22.19
CA GLY A 567 24.63 13.60 -22.39
C GLY A 567 24.56 14.97 -21.69
N ASN A 568 25.57 15.23 -20.87
CA ASN A 568 25.85 16.53 -20.25
C ASN A 568 27.06 17.14 -21.00
N PRO A 569 27.04 18.40 -21.48
CA PRO A 569 28.12 18.94 -22.32
C PRO A 569 29.48 18.97 -21.60
N GLY A 570 30.51 18.43 -22.26
CA GLY A 570 31.87 18.40 -21.72
C GLY A 570 32.53 19.78 -21.69
N GLN A 571 33.35 20.05 -20.68
CA GLN A 571 34.08 21.32 -20.61
C GLN A 571 34.99 21.49 -21.83
N GLY A 572 34.79 22.58 -22.58
CA GLY A 572 35.56 22.93 -23.78
C GLY A 572 34.85 22.67 -25.12
N GLN A 573 33.64 22.10 -25.11
CA GLN A 573 32.82 21.93 -26.32
C GLN A 573 31.97 23.17 -26.63
N VAL A 574 31.48 23.28 -27.88
CA VAL A 574 30.40 24.22 -28.25
C VAL A 574 29.20 23.93 -27.35
N PRO A 575 28.56 24.94 -26.71
CA PRO A 575 27.45 24.70 -25.80
C PRO A 575 26.24 24.11 -26.56
N ARG A 576 25.99 22.82 -26.34
CA ARG A 576 24.76 22.14 -26.77
C ARG A 576 23.61 22.69 -25.94
N LEU A 577 22.64 23.33 -26.60
CA LEU A 577 21.47 23.90 -25.94
C LEU A 577 20.36 22.87 -25.70
N GLY A 578 20.30 21.82 -26.53
CA GLY A 578 19.30 20.75 -26.40
C GLY A 578 19.20 19.87 -27.65
N TYR A 579 18.01 19.32 -27.85
CA TYR A 579 17.63 18.49 -29.00
C TYR A 579 16.33 19.04 -29.59
N HIS A 580 16.17 18.90 -30.91
CA HIS A 580 14.88 19.01 -31.59
C HIS A 580 14.55 17.64 -32.19
N ILE A 581 13.41 17.07 -31.83
CA ILE A 581 12.97 15.73 -32.22
C ILE A 581 11.60 15.87 -32.87
N ASP A 582 11.40 15.15 -33.96
CA ASP A 582 10.17 15.13 -34.74
C ASP A 582 9.93 13.70 -35.22
N LEU A 583 9.03 12.99 -34.53
CA LEU A 583 8.77 11.56 -34.80
C LEU A 583 7.99 11.38 -36.10
N GLU A 584 6.96 12.19 -36.36
CA GLU A 584 6.21 12.23 -37.62
C GLU A 584 7.12 12.48 -38.83
N ALA A 585 8.06 13.44 -38.73
CA ALA A 585 9.04 13.71 -39.79
C ALA A 585 10.26 12.78 -39.77
N GLY A 586 10.31 11.79 -38.87
CA GLY A 586 11.36 10.78 -38.76
C GLY A 586 12.77 11.35 -38.50
N GLN A 587 12.91 12.35 -37.62
CA GLN A 587 14.15 13.12 -37.47
C GLN A 587 14.49 13.48 -36.01
N ALA A 588 15.78 13.39 -35.68
CA ALA A 588 16.34 13.99 -34.46
C ALA A 588 17.54 14.88 -34.79
N SER A 589 17.59 16.05 -34.16
CA SER A 589 18.59 17.10 -34.38
C SER A 589 19.15 17.63 -33.07
N ILE A 590 20.40 18.09 -33.07
CA ILE A 590 21.06 18.73 -31.94
C ILE A 590 21.00 20.24 -32.12
N ILE A 591 20.63 20.96 -31.06
CA ILE A 591 20.58 22.43 -31.04
C ILE A 591 21.92 22.96 -30.53
N THR A 592 22.58 23.80 -31.33
CA THR A 592 23.92 24.36 -31.06
C THR A 592 23.90 25.89 -31.08
N GLN A 593 24.94 26.52 -30.52
CA GLN A 593 25.11 27.97 -30.57
C GLN A 593 26.52 28.34 -31.03
N GLU A 594 26.62 28.96 -32.21
CA GLU A 594 27.90 29.38 -32.81
C GLU A 594 28.43 30.70 -32.21
N GLY A 595 28.62 30.68 -30.89
CA GLY A 595 29.15 31.81 -30.12
C GLY A 595 28.09 32.79 -29.58
N PRO A 596 28.48 33.71 -28.69
CA PRO A 596 27.58 34.45 -27.79
C PRO A 596 26.73 35.56 -28.46
N LYS A 597 26.66 35.62 -29.79
CA LYS A 597 25.89 36.61 -30.57
C LYS A 597 25.26 36.05 -31.86
N SER A 598 25.40 34.75 -32.12
CA SER A 598 24.86 34.10 -33.32
C SER A 598 23.49 33.48 -33.02
N GLU A 599 22.68 33.30 -34.06
CA GLU A 599 21.43 32.52 -33.96
C GLU A 599 21.74 31.04 -33.64
N SER A 600 20.77 30.33 -33.05
CA SER A 600 20.93 28.92 -32.70
C SER A 600 20.82 28.03 -33.94
N GLY A 601 21.88 27.27 -34.23
CA GLY A 601 21.89 26.29 -35.31
C GLY A 601 21.19 24.98 -34.91
N GLN A 602 20.76 24.23 -35.93
CA GLN A 602 20.33 22.84 -35.78
C GLN A 602 21.15 21.94 -36.71
N TYR A 603 21.71 20.86 -36.16
CA TYR A 603 22.40 19.82 -36.91
C TYR A 603 21.59 18.52 -36.82
N ARG A 604 21.23 17.93 -37.96
CA ARG A 604 20.49 16.65 -38.02
C ARG A 604 21.37 15.49 -37.57
N HIS A 605 21.11 14.97 -36.37
CA HIS A 605 21.84 13.89 -35.73
C HIS A 605 21.40 12.50 -36.22
N ALA A 606 20.09 12.30 -36.42
CA ALA A 606 19.54 11.03 -36.86
C ALA A 606 18.31 11.18 -37.78
N LEU A 607 18.13 10.16 -38.61
CA LEU A 607 16.87 9.78 -39.27
C LEU A 607 16.29 8.58 -38.49
N LEU A 608 14.98 8.60 -38.28
CA LEU A 608 14.20 7.64 -37.48
C LEU A 608 13.18 6.94 -38.41
N GLU A 609 13.00 5.63 -38.26
CA GLU A 609 12.08 4.82 -39.08
C GLU A 609 11.44 3.73 -38.20
N GLY A 610 10.18 3.91 -37.80
CA GLY A 610 9.55 3.07 -36.76
C GLY A 610 10.22 3.31 -35.40
N ILE A 611 9.93 4.48 -34.81
CA ILE A 611 10.33 4.89 -33.46
C ILE A 611 9.22 5.81 -32.93
N GLU A 612 8.39 5.26 -32.04
CA GLU A 612 7.15 5.86 -31.57
C GLU A 612 7.31 6.53 -30.20
N HIS A 613 8.43 6.31 -29.51
CA HIS A 613 8.61 6.68 -28.10
C HIS A 613 9.95 7.39 -27.84
N VAL A 614 10.00 8.28 -26.84
CA VAL A 614 11.21 9.06 -26.52
C VAL A 614 11.40 9.32 -25.02
N GLU A 615 12.62 9.12 -24.52
CA GLU A 615 13.04 9.54 -23.18
C GLU A 615 14.25 10.49 -23.24
N ILE A 616 14.10 11.68 -22.67
CA ILE A 616 15.14 12.70 -22.57
C ILE A 616 15.63 12.80 -21.12
N LEU A 617 16.94 12.66 -20.92
CA LEU A 617 17.58 12.83 -19.63
C LEU A 617 17.91 14.30 -19.32
N GLU A 618 18.24 14.59 -18.07
CA GLU A 618 18.41 15.96 -17.56
C GLU A 618 19.65 16.65 -18.16
N GLY A 619 19.45 17.61 -19.08
CA GLY A 619 20.57 18.36 -19.68
C GLY A 619 20.26 19.16 -20.96
N GLY A 620 19.54 20.29 -20.82
CA GLY A 620 19.27 21.23 -21.90
C GLY A 620 17.85 21.82 -21.84
N THR A 621 17.43 22.43 -22.95
CA THR A 621 16.01 22.68 -23.25
C THR A 621 15.68 22.07 -24.60
N HIS A 622 14.79 21.10 -24.62
CA HIS A 622 14.48 20.28 -25.77
C HIS A 622 13.14 20.68 -26.41
N VAL A 623 12.96 20.35 -27.69
CA VAL A 623 11.71 20.54 -28.44
C VAL A 623 11.32 19.20 -29.04
N ILE A 624 10.23 18.61 -28.57
CA ILE A 624 9.75 17.29 -28.96
C ILE A 624 8.44 17.46 -29.72
N LYS A 625 8.38 16.93 -30.95
CA LYS A 625 7.16 16.65 -31.71
C LYS A 625 6.99 15.14 -31.79
N GLY A 626 5.84 14.60 -31.41
CA GLY A 626 5.51 13.20 -31.60
C GLY A 626 4.92 12.93 -32.99
N SER A 627 3.82 12.18 -33.05
CA SER A 627 3.20 11.68 -34.29
C SER A 627 1.67 11.63 -34.23
N ALA A 628 1.03 11.29 -35.35
CA ALA A 628 -0.41 11.02 -35.41
C ALA A 628 -0.81 9.63 -34.86
N GLY A 629 -0.13 9.17 -33.81
CA GLY A 629 -0.39 7.90 -33.11
C GLY A 629 0.36 7.82 -31.79
N ALA A 630 -0.26 7.13 -30.81
CA ALA A 630 0.07 7.18 -29.38
C ALA A 630 1.57 7.01 -29.03
N ASN A 631 2.16 8.10 -28.55
CA ASN A 631 3.54 8.23 -28.13
C ASN A 631 3.70 8.06 -26.60
N ILE A 632 4.90 7.64 -26.19
CA ILE A 632 5.35 7.72 -24.79
C ILE A 632 6.51 8.71 -24.76
N ILE A 633 6.29 9.87 -24.13
CA ILE A 633 7.23 10.97 -24.06
C ILE A 633 7.64 11.18 -22.61
N LYS A 634 8.93 11.06 -22.29
CA LYS A 634 9.45 11.30 -20.94
C LYS A 634 10.49 12.42 -20.94
N SER A 635 10.21 13.49 -20.20
CA SER A 635 11.12 14.62 -20.03
C SER A 635 11.58 14.76 -18.58
N ARG A 636 12.88 15.05 -18.43
CA ARG A 636 13.51 15.50 -17.18
C ARG A 636 14.02 16.94 -17.26
N GLY A 637 14.01 17.54 -18.45
CA GLY A 637 14.52 18.88 -18.77
C GLY A 637 13.45 19.98 -18.77
N ASN A 638 13.84 21.19 -19.18
CA ASN A 638 12.94 22.34 -19.29
C ASN A 638 12.45 22.50 -20.74
N ASP A 639 11.49 21.66 -21.11
CA ASP A 639 11.26 21.28 -22.51
C ASP A 639 9.92 21.78 -23.06
N LEU A 640 9.84 21.90 -24.38
CA LEU A 640 8.60 22.05 -25.14
C LEU A 640 8.23 20.69 -25.72
N ILE A 641 7.02 20.23 -25.45
CA ILE A 641 6.46 18.98 -25.99
C ILE A 641 5.18 19.34 -26.74
N GLU A 642 5.06 18.82 -27.95
CA GLU A 642 3.88 18.84 -28.82
C GLU A 642 3.65 17.37 -29.21
N ALA A 643 2.82 16.63 -28.47
CA ALA A 643 2.79 15.18 -28.59
C ALA A 643 2.17 14.74 -29.93
N GLY A 644 0.96 15.17 -30.27
CA GLY A 644 0.48 15.14 -31.65
C GLY A 644 -1.01 14.88 -31.76
N ALA A 645 -1.38 13.63 -32.01
CA ALA A 645 -2.75 13.16 -32.01
C ALA A 645 -2.78 11.63 -31.78
N GLY A 646 -3.73 11.15 -30.97
CA GLY A 646 -3.73 9.79 -30.43
C GLY A 646 -3.49 9.79 -28.92
N ASP A 647 -3.64 8.63 -28.27
CA ASP A 647 -3.72 8.55 -26.80
C ASP A 647 -2.33 8.65 -26.11
N ASP A 648 -1.81 9.86 -25.97
CA ASP A 648 -0.41 10.14 -25.63
C ASP A 648 -0.10 10.05 -24.13
N ARG A 649 1.16 9.74 -23.79
CA ARG A 649 1.61 9.55 -22.40
C ARG A 649 2.85 10.37 -22.07
N ILE A 650 2.63 11.47 -21.35
CA ILE A 650 3.63 12.53 -21.15
C ILE A 650 4.10 12.56 -19.68
N PHE A 651 5.33 12.09 -19.43
CA PHE A 651 5.94 12.03 -18.11
C PHE A 651 6.81 13.26 -17.87
N ILE A 652 6.34 14.18 -17.01
CA ILE A 652 7.03 15.41 -16.64
C ILE A 652 7.75 15.19 -15.31
N LEU A 653 8.97 14.64 -15.41
CA LEU A 653 9.82 14.22 -14.30
C LEU A 653 10.80 15.33 -13.85
N GLY A 654 10.77 16.49 -14.50
CA GLY A 654 11.56 17.68 -14.21
C GLY A 654 10.95 18.60 -13.14
N GLY A 655 11.77 19.57 -12.68
CA GLY A 655 11.31 20.66 -11.80
C GLY A 655 10.48 21.71 -12.55
N ASN A 656 10.75 21.94 -13.84
CA ASN A 656 9.99 22.85 -14.70
C ASN A 656 9.94 22.30 -16.13
N ASN A 657 8.97 22.73 -16.94
CA ASN A 657 8.97 22.61 -18.40
C ASN A 657 8.52 23.94 -19.05
N ARG A 658 8.66 24.07 -20.38
CA ARG A 658 8.15 25.23 -21.14
C ARG A 658 6.67 25.07 -21.44
N ASN A 659 6.31 23.93 -22.04
CA ASN A 659 4.94 23.47 -22.20
C ASN A 659 4.92 21.97 -22.52
N ALA A 660 3.80 21.31 -22.25
CA ALA A 660 3.49 19.99 -22.77
C ALA A 660 2.06 20.01 -23.33
N ASP A 661 1.97 20.02 -24.66
CA ASP A 661 0.72 19.92 -25.40
C ASP A 661 0.50 18.44 -25.75
N GLY A 662 -0.66 17.88 -25.39
CA GLY A 662 -1.08 16.56 -25.85
C GLY A 662 -1.54 16.64 -27.31
N GLY A 663 -2.61 17.39 -27.53
CA GLY A 663 -3.27 17.52 -28.82
C GLY A 663 -4.61 16.80 -28.80
N PRO A 664 -5.09 16.28 -29.95
CA PRO A 664 -6.34 15.52 -30.01
C PRO A 664 -6.15 14.04 -29.62
N GLY A 665 -6.35 13.70 -28.34
CA GLY A 665 -6.24 12.34 -27.79
C GLY A 665 -6.94 12.13 -26.44
N ASP A 666 -7.10 10.88 -26.00
CA ASP A 666 -7.44 10.57 -24.59
C ASP A 666 -6.13 10.54 -23.75
N ASP A 667 -5.54 11.72 -23.54
CA ASP A 667 -4.13 11.88 -23.11
C ASP A 667 -3.88 11.71 -21.60
N ALA A 668 -2.67 11.29 -21.25
CA ALA A 668 -2.28 11.00 -19.86
C ALA A 668 -0.93 11.64 -19.45
N TYR A 669 -0.98 12.54 -18.47
CA TYR A 669 0.18 13.22 -17.91
C TYR A 669 0.61 12.58 -16.59
N VAL A 670 1.92 12.46 -16.36
CA VAL A 670 2.47 12.01 -15.07
C VAL A 670 3.44 13.06 -14.54
N ILE A 671 3.02 13.81 -13.52
CA ILE A 671 3.72 14.96 -12.98
C ILE A 671 4.41 14.59 -11.66
N ALA A 672 5.74 14.51 -11.68
CA ALA A 672 6.52 14.27 -10.48
C ALA A 672 6.35 15.38 -9.43
N HIS A 673 6.41 15.04 -8.14
CA HIS A 673 6.44 16.05 -7.07
C HIS A 673 7.87 16.61 -6.91
N LYS A 674 8.17 17.68 -7.64
CA LYS A 674 9.43 18.44 -7.57
C LYS A 674 9.14 19.94 -7.52
N PRO A 675 9.92 20.77 -6.79
CA PRO A 675 9.71 22.21 -6.76
C PRO A 675 9.85 22.86 -8.15
N GLY A 676 9.05 23.88 -8.44
CA GLY A 676 9.05 24.62 -9.71
C GLY A 676 7.66 24.72 -10.38
N HIS A 677 7.62 25.08 -11.66
CA HIS A 677 6.40 25.33 -12.44
C HIS A 677 6.33 24.44 -13.68
N VAL A 678 5.18 23.78 -13.87
CA VAL A 678 4.86 22.99 -15.07
C VAL A 678 3.68 23.59 -15.81
N SER A 679 3.79 23.65 -17.14
CA SER A 679 2.77 24.10 -18.09
C SER A 679 2.33 22.93 -18.97
N ILE A 680 1.01 22.78 -19.13
CA ILE A 680 0.34 21.79 -19.97
C ILE A 680 -0.70 22.49 -20.85
N THR A 681 -0.91 22.03 -22.08
CA THR A 681 -1.99 22.45 -22.98
C THR A 681 -2.78 21.22 -23.44
N GLU A 682 -4.06 21.42 -23.73
CA GLU A 682 -5.05 20.39 -24.06
C GLU A 682 -6.03 20.94 -25.10
N ASP A 683 -6.62 20.09 -25.95
CA ASP A 683 -7.57 20.52 -26.98
C ASP A 683 -9.05 20.48 -26.52
N GLY A 684 -9.34 19.72 -25.46
CA GLY A 684 -10.69 19.56 -24.88
C GLY A 684 -11.64 18.64 -25.65
N MET A 685 -11.19 18.00 -26.73
CA MET A 685 -11.98 17.04 -27.52
C MET A 685 -11.98 15.64 -26.89
N GLY A 686 -10.84 15.22 -26.35
CA GLY A 686 -10.65 13.96 -25.62
C GLY A 686 -10.89 14.06 -24.12
N SER A 687 -10.38 13.09 -23.35
CA SER A 687 -10.59 12.94 -21.90
C SER A 687 -9.26 12.85 -21.15
N SER A 688 -8.65 14.00 -20.84
CA SER A 688 -7.30 14.08 -20.32
C SER A 688 -7.18 13.72 -18.82
N VAL A 689 -6.21 12.86 -18.51
CA VAL A 689 -5.92 12.35 -17.15
C VAL A 689 -4.59 12.89 -16.64
N ILE A 690 -4.62 13.67 -15.56
CA ILE A 690 -3.43 14.28 -14.97
C ILE A 690 -3.09 13.55 -13.66
N SER A 691 -2.11 12.64 -13.72
CA SER A 691 -1.58 11.94 -12.56
C SER A 691 -0.53 12.79 -11.85
N LEU A 692 -0.85 13.19 -10.63
CA LEU A 692 0.02 13.90 -9.72
C LEU A 692 0.69 12.89 -8.78
N ASP A 693 2.02 12.77 -8.80
CA ASP A 693 2.77 11.93 -7.84
C ASP A 693 2.83 12.53 -6.42
N TRP A 694 1.81 13.32 -6.08
CA TRP A 694 1.64 14.13 -4.89
C TRP A 694 0.55 13.48 -4.03
N ARG A 695 0.56 13.66 -2.71
CA ARG A 695 -0.60 13.28 -1.87
C ARG A 695 -1.68 14.34 -1.95
N ALA A 696 -2.95 13.97 -1.76
CA ALA A 696 -4.05 14.92 -1.72
C ALA A 696 -3.85 16.00 -0.62
N ASP A 697 -3.27 15.66 0.54
CA ASP A 697 -3.01 16.62 1.62
C ASP A 697 -1.87 17.61 1.34
N LEU A 698 -1.15 17.49 0.21
CA LEU A 698 -0.10 18.43 -0.20
C LEU A 698 -0.61 19.51 -1.18
N ILE A 699 -1.79 19.34 -1.77
CA ILE A 699 -2.43 20.33 -2.65
C ILE A 699 -2.99 21.46 -1.79
N GLU A 700 -2.60 22.70 -2.10
CA GLU A 700 -2.99 23.91 -1.36
C GLU A 700 -4.18 24.64 -1.98
N SER A 701 -4.26 24.68 -3.32
CA SER A 701 -5.30 25.46 -4.02
C SER A 701 -5.54 25.01 -5.46
N TRP A 702 -6.75 25.31 -5.94
CA TRP A 702 -7.20 25.24 -7.33
C TRP A 702 -7.75 26.62 -7.70
N VAL A 703 -7.24 27.24 -8.76
CA VAL A 703 -7.55 28.63 -9.14
C VAL A 703 -7.64 28.75 -10.66
N ILE A 704 -8.57 29.54 -11.19
CA ILE A 704 -8.54 29.98 -12.58
C ILE A 704 -7.84 31.34 -12.66
N GLU A 705 -6.72 31.39 -13.39
CA GLU A 705 -5.93 32.60 -13.64
C GLU A 705 -5.94 32.87 -15.16
N GLN A 706 -6.58 33.96 -15.60
CA GLN A 706 -6.65 34.40 -17.01
C GLN A 706 -7.23 33.36 -18.00
N GLY A 707 -8.10 32.47 -17.52
CA GLY A 707 -8.69 31.37 -18.30
C GLY A 707 -7.92 30.04 -18.22
N ASN A 708 -6.81 30.00 -17.48
CA ASN A 708 -5.98 28.81 -17.27
C ASN A 708 -6.27 28.20 -15.90
N LEU A 709 -6.30 26.87 -15.78
CA LEU A 709 -6.44 26.19 -14.48
C LEU A 709 -5.07 26.04 -13.82
N VAL A 710 -4.97 26.53 -12.59
CA VAL A 710 -3.76 26.57 -11.77
C VAL A 710 -3.95 25.74 -10.51
N ILE A 711 -3.02 24.82 -10.28
CA ILE A 711 -3.00 23.92 -9.11
C ILE A 711 -1.65 24.09 -8.42
N SER A 712 -1.67 24.32 -7.11
CA SER A 712 -0.45 24.52 -6.31
C SER A 712 -0.31 23.46 -5.22
N SER A 713 0.91 22.99 -4.99
CA SER A 713 1.26 22.13 -3.84
C SER A 713 2.53 22.56 -3.13
N CYS A 714 2.63 22.13 -1.88
CA CYS A 714 3.73 22.33 -0.94
C CYS A 714 4.50 21.03 -0.68
N PHE A 715 5.63 21.11 0.04
CA PHE A 715 6.45 19.96 0.42
C PHE A 715 6.44 19.73 1.94
N ASP A 716 6.53 18.47 2.37
CA ASP A 716 6.75 18.17 3.79
C ASP A 716 8.15 18.63 4.21
N GLY A 717 8.28 19.16 5.43
CA GLY A 717 9.54 19.67 5.95
C GLY A 717 10.04 20.99 5.36
N ASN A 718 9.51 21.48 4.23
CA ASN A 718 9.93 22.73 3.60
C ASN A 718 8.77 23.68 3.25
N ASP A 719 8.78 24.87 3.84
CA ASP A 719 7.73 25.91 3.71
C ASP A 719 8.01 26.94 2.59
N TRP A 720 9.09 26.73 1.83
CA TRP A 720 9.54 27.64 0.76
C TRP A 720 9.53 26.99 -0.62
N GLU A 721 9.51 25.67 -0.66
CA GLU A 721 9.34 24.91 -1.89
C GLU A 721 7.86 24.72 -2.19
N SER A 722 7.49 24.96 -3.44
CA SER A 722 6.16 24.71 -3.98
C SER A 722 6.25 24.23 -5.42
N ARG A 723 5.20 23.54 -5.87
CA ARG A 723 5.04 23.07 -7.24
C ARG A 723 3.74 23.64 -7.80
N LYS A 724 3.84 24.50 -8.82
CA LYS A 724 2.70 25.01 -9.58
C LYS A 724 2.53 24.16 -10.83
N VAL A 725 1.31 23.73 -11.12
CA VAL A 725 0.89 23.17 -12.42
C VAL A 725 -0.12 24.12 -13.02
N THR A 726 0.05 24.45 -14.30
CA THR A 726 -0.87 25.26 -15.09
C THR A 726 -1.33 24.45 -16.28
N LEU A 727 -2.65 24.29 -16.42
CA LEU A 727 -3.30 23.81 -17.63
C LEU A 727 -3.85 25.03 -18.38
N ASN A 728 -3.33 25.26 -19.58
CA ASN A 728 -3.61 26.45 -20.37
C ASN A 728 -4.99 26.39 -21.05
N ASN A 729 -5.55 27.54 -21.40
CA ASN A 729 -6.69 27.69 -22.32
C ASN A 729 -7.96 26.90 -21.95
N VAL A 730 -8.16 26.59 -20.66
CA VAL A 730 -9.37 25.89 -20.15
C VAL A 730 -10.64 26.64 -20.51
N TYR A 731 -10.56 27.97 -20.61
CA TYR A 731 -11.58 28.86 -21.17
C TYR A 731 -11.04 29.57 -22.42
N ALA A 732 -11.93 29.88 -23.35
CA ALA A 732 -11.59 30.54 -24.62
C ALA A 732 -10.91 31.90 -24.40
N ASP A 733 -9.83 32.18 -25.13
CA ASP A 733 -9.13 33.47 -25.07
C ASP A 733 -9.87 34.55 -25.87
N THR A 734 -11.00 35.00 -25.31
CA THR A 734 -11.88 36.02 -25.90
C THR A 734 -12.11 37.20 -24.94
N ASP A 735 -12.82 38.23 -25.41
CA ASP A 735 -13.50 39.16 -24.49
C ASP A 735 -14.48 38.41 -23.58
N TYR A 736 -14.79 38.99 -22.43
CA TYR A 736 -15.71 38.40 -21.45
C TYR A 736 -17.20 38.55 -21.89
N PRO A 737 -18.05 37.54 -21.64
CA PRO A 737 -17.75 36.31 -20.91
C PRO A 737 -17.01 35.25 -21.73
N ARG A 738 -16.00 34.61 -21.13
CA ARG A 738 -15.22 33.53 -21.74
C ARG A 738 -15.91 32.19 -21.52
N ALA A 739 -16.20 31.45 -22.59
CA ALA A 739 -16.81 30.12 -22.50
C ALA A 739 -15.78 29.05 -22.12
N LEU A 740 -16.21 28.07 -21.32
CA LEU A 740 -15.42 26.86 -21.03
C LEU A 740 -15.12 26.09 -22.34
N GLN A 741 -13.89 25.61 -22.49
CA GLN A 741 -13.45 24.77 -23.62
C GLN A 741 -13.10 23.36 -23.14
N ILE A 742 -12.34 23.26 -22.05
CA ILE A 742 -11.75 21.99 -21.60
C ILE A 742 -12.50 21.51 -20.34
N ASN A 743 -13.42 20.55 -20.50
CA ASN A 743 -14.32 20.10 -19.42
C ASN A 743 -14.22 18.61 -19.04
N ARG A 744 -13.31 17.83 -19.62
CA ARG A 744 -13.16 16.37 -19.41
C ARG A 744 -11.93 15.97 -18.59
N LEU A 745 -11.58 16.80 -17.61
CA LEU A 745 -10.34 16.67 -16.84
C LEU A 745 -10.51 15.77 -15.61
N THR A 746 -9.65 14.75 -15.48
CA THR A 746 -9.56 13.93 -14.26
C THR A 746 -8.15 14.01 -13.68
N PHE A 747 -8.03 14.46 -12.44
CA PHE A 747 -6.76 14.50 -11.71
C PHE A 747 -6.69 13.33 -10.73
N THR A 748 -5.60 12.57 -10.75
CA THR A 748 -5.37 11.47 -9.81
C THR A 748 -4.17 11.79 -8.91
N THR A 749 -4.22 11.37 -7.65
CA THR A 749 -3.12 11.60 -6.68
C THR A 749 -2.42 10.30 -6.31
N LYS A 750 -1.20 10.39 -5.77
CA LYS A 750 -0.35 9.26 -5.32
C LYS A 750 -1.05 8.35 -4.30
N ASP A 751 -1.92 8.93 -3.48
CA ASP A 751 -2.76 8.24 -2.49
C ASP A 751 -4.10 7.73 -3.08
N GLY A 752 -4.30 7.80 -4.39
CA GLY A 752 -5.37 7.12 -5.14
C GLY A 752 -6.70 7.88 -5.25
N PHE A 753 -6.78 9.12 -4.79
CA PHE A 753 -7.97 9.95 -4.96
C PHE A 753 -8.11 10.40 -6.41
N HIS A 754 -9.35 10.52 -6.88
CA HIS A 754 -9.66 11.02 -8.22
C HIS A 754 -10.55 12.26 -8.08
N TRP A 755 -10.16 13.34 -8.76
CA TRP A 755 -10.75 14.67 -8.63
C TRP A 755 -11.14 15.23 -10.00
N VAL A 756 -12.28 15.90 -10.07
CA VAL A 756 -12.73 16.67 -11.23
C VAL A 756 -12.87 18.13 -10.78
N PRO A 757 -12.26 19.12 -11.46
CA PRO A 757 -12.38 20.53 -11.07
C PRO A 757 -13.82 21.03 -11.28
N ASP A 758 -14.34 21.82 -10.33
CA ASP A 758 -15.70 22.33 -10.36
C ASP A 758 -15.77 23.64 -11.18
N LEU A 759 -15.70 23.50 -12.51
CA LEU A 759 -15.55 24.59 -13.47
C LEU A 759 -16.91 25.20 -13.87
N PRO A 760 -17.11 26.53 -13.73
CA PRO A 760 -18.21 27.25 -14.36
C PRO A 760 -18.27 27.07 -15.89
N GLU A 761 -19.46 27.20 -16.48
CA GLU A 761 -19.64 27.21 -17.94
C GLU A 761 -19.09 28.49 -18.60
N THR A 762 -19.07 29.61 -17.85
CA THR A 762 -18.53 30.90 -18.27
C THR A 762 -17.70 31.59 -17.17
N LEU A 763 -16.72 32.39 -17.57
CA LEU A 763 -16.07 33.40 -16.73
C LEU A 763 -16.57 34.79 -17.13
N GLU A 764 -16.96 35.61 -16.16
CA GLU A 764 -17.47 36.97 -16.40
C GLU A 764 -16.39 38.07 -16.35
N HIS A 765 -15.20 37.79 -15.80
CA HIS A 765 -14.12 38.78 -15.60
C HIS A 765 -12.74 38.15 -15.34
N ASP A 766 -11.65 38.92 -15.53
CA ASP A 766 -10.24 38.50 -15.32
C ASP A 766 -9.78 38.48 -13.84
N SER A 767 -10.70 38.49 -12.86
CA SER A 767 -10.31 38.32 -11.46
C SER A 767 -10.05 36.84 -11.16
N PRO A 768 -8.91 36.47 -10.53
CA PRO A 768 -8.60 35.07 -10.21
C PRO A 768 -9.71 34.40 -9.39
N LEU A 769 -10.24 33.28 -9.91
CA LEU A 769 -11.36 32.57 -9.31
C LEU A 769 -10.85 31.30 -8.62
N VAL A 770 -10.90 31.27 -7.28
CA VAL A 770 -10.70 30.02 -6.54
C VAL A 770 -11.87 29.09 -6.85
N ILE A 771 -11.57 27.87 -7.27
CA ILE A 771 -12.58 26.82 -7.52
C ILE A 771 -12.44 25.70 -6.49
N GLU A 772 -13.50 24.92 -6.35
CA GLU A 772 -13.44 23.65 -5.63
C GLU A 772 -13.12 22.50 -6.60
N ALA A 773 -12.70 21.34 -6.08
CA ALA A 773 -12.64 20.09 -6.81
C ALA A 773 -13.61 19.06 -6.21
N VAL A 774 -14.26 18.30 -7.07
CA VAL A 774 -15.20 17.24 -6.73
C VAL A 774 -14.44 15.91 -6.63
N MET A 775 -14.52 15.23 -5.49
CA MET A 775 -13.98 13.88 -5.35
C MET A 775 -14.94 12.90 -6.04
N VAL A 776 -14.46 12.20 -7.06
CA VAL A 776 -15.24 11.16 -7.77
C VAL A 776 -14.84 9.74 -7.36
N GLN A 777 -13.62 9.56 -6.86
CA GLN A 777 -13.16 8.29 -6.25
C GLN A 777 -12.31 8.57 -5.01
N HIS A 778 -12.53 7.80 -3.95
CA HIS A 778 -11.76 7.88 -2.70
C HIS A 778 -10.46 7.05 -2.78
N GLY A 779 -9.37 7.58 -2.24
CA GLY A 779 -8.07 6.92 -2.20
C GLY A 779 -7.83 6.10 -0.92
N ILE A 780 -6.63 6.26 -0.36
CA ILE A 780 -6.19 5.73 0.94
C ILE A 780 -5.58 6.91 1.73
N PRO A 781 -6.30 7.56 2.65
CA PRO A 781 -5.75 8.65 3.45
C PRO A 781 -4.64 8.16 4.40
N ARG A 782 -3.62 9.00 4.64
CA ARG A 782 -2.63 8.81 5.72
C ARG A 782 -3.29 9.00 7.09
N ASN A 783 -4.01 7.99 7.58
CA ASN A 783 -4.57 8.03 8.94
C ASN A 783 -3.45 8.09 10.00
N PRO A 784 -3.57 8.96 11.03
CA PRO A 784 -2.60 9.01 12.10
C PRO A 784 -2.73 7.80 13.05
N ALA A 785 -1.60 7.29 13.53
CA ALA A 785 -1.58 6.26 14.55
C ALA A 785 -2.00 6.85 15.92
N ILE A 786 -3.00 6.27 16.56
CA ILE A 786 -3.49 6.67 17.87
C ILE A 786 -2.47 6.29 18.94
N LEU A 787 -1.91 7.28 19.63
CA LEU A 787 -1.18 7.03 20.87
C LEU A 787 -2.23 6.89 21.98
N ASN A 788 -2.40 5.67 22.50
CA ASN A 788 -3.46 5.32 23.47
C ASN A 788 -2.96 5.21 24.93
N ASP A 789 -1.65 5.24 25.17
CA ASP A 789 -1.04 5.01 26.48
C ASP A 789 -0.28 6.24 27.03
N ARG A 790 0.26 6.10 28.24
CA ARG A 790 1.11 7.11 28.89
C ARG A 790 2.61 6.81 28.74
N SER A 791 3.01 6.03 27.74
CA SER A 791 4.38 5.47 27.63
C SER A 791 5.29 6.28 26.70
N GLU A 792 6.47 5.72 26.39
CA GLU A 792 7.49 6.32 25.55
C GLU A 792 7.51 5.68 24.15
N ARG A 793 7.07 6.43 23.13
CA ARG A 793 7.10 5.97 21.73
C ARG A 793 8.41 6.38 21.06
N TRP A 794 9.11 5.41 20.46
CA TRP A 794 10.23 5.69 19.57
C TRP A 794 9.74 6.11 18.18
N VAL A 795 10.34 7.16 17.63
CA VAL A 795 10.03 7.69 16.30
C VAL A 795 10.84 6.95 15.23
N ALA A 796 10.20 6.66 14.10
CA ALA A 796 10.83 6.04 12.93
C ALA A 796 11.83 6.99 12.26
N HIS A 797 12.88 6.44 11.64
CA HIS A 797 14.00 7.20 11.05
C HIS A 797 14.24 6.85 9.57
N ASP A 798 13.33 6.04 9.03
CA ASP A 798 13.35 5.32 7.76
C ASP A 798 12.08 5.58 6.94
N LYS A 799 11.11 6.31 7.50
CA LYS A 799 9.83 6.70 6.90
C LYS A 799 9.24 7.92 7.61
N ASP A 800 8.35 8.63 6.94
CA ASP A 800 7.44 9.57 7.59
C ASP A 800 6.56 8.86 8.63
N THR A 801 6.13 9.60 9.65
CA THR A 801 5.16 9.14 10.64
C THR A 801 4.09 10.19 10.90
N SER A 802 2.87 9.75 11.23
CA SER A 802 1.82 10.63 11.73
C SER A 802 1.16 10.01 12.96
N TYR A 803 1.02 10.80 14.03
CA TYR A 803 0.45 10.37 15.29
C TYR A 803 -0.69 11.29 15.72
N TYR A 804 -1.69 10.72 16.36
CA TYR A 804 -2.78 11.45 17.02
C TYR A 804 -2.60 11.37 18.54
N VAL A 805 -2.63 12.54 19.19
CA VAL A 805 -2.57 12.67 20.65
C VAL A 805 -3.93 13.14 21.14
N SER A 806 -4.65 12.22 21.80
CA SER A 806 -5.98 12.47 22.37
C SER A 806 -5.93 13.40 23.59
N ARG A 807 -6.94 14.25 23.78
CA ARG A 807 -7.10 15.07 25.00
C ARG A 807 -7.32 14.28 26.28
N LEU A 808 -7.56 12.97 26.16
CA LEU A 808 -7.76 12.06 27.30
C LEU A 808 -6.44 11.59 27.94
N ILE A 809 -5.29 11.97 27.37
CA ILE A 809 -3.98 11.46 27.77
C ILE A 809 -3.17 12.56 28.43
N GLU A 810 -3.06 12.46 29.76
CA GLU A 810 -2.32 13.39 30.64
C GLU A 810 -0.83 13.54 30.25
N PHE A 811 -0.23 12.50 29.67
CA PHE A 811 1.21 12.48 29.40
C PHE A 811 1.54 11.59 28.19
N THR A 812 2.26 12.14 27.21
CA THR A 812 2.77 11.41 26.04
C THR A 812 4.24 11.74 25.84
N THR A 813 5.10 10.74 25.60
CA THR A 813 6.52 10.94 25.32
C THR A 813 6.91 10.34 23.97
N LEU A 814 7.59 11.13 23.13
CA LEU A 814 8.19 10.72 21.87
C LEU A 814 9.72 10.82 21.96
N LYS A 815 10.43 9.83 21.43
CA LYS A 815 11.91 9.75 21.45
C LYS A 815 12.48 9.60 20.04
N VAL A 816 13.35 10.54 19.65
CA VAL A 816 14.16 10.44 18.42
C VAL A 816 15.39 9.56 18.70
N ARG A 817 15.59 8.50 17.91
CA ARG A 817 16.71 7.56 18.12
C ARG A 817 18.05 8.06 17.55
N GLN A 818 18.01 8.69 16.38
CA GLN A 818 19.16 9.13 15.59
C GLN A 818 18.72 10.22 14.60
N LYS A 819 19.66 10.88 13.93
CA LYS A 819 19.33 11.86 12.89
C LYS A 819 18.58 11.20 11.70
N SER A 820 17.58 11.89 11.18
CA SER A 820 16.65 11.46 10.15
C SER A 820 16.28 12.65 9.25
N GLU A 821 16.04 12.39 7.97
CA GLU A 821 15.55 13.39 7.00
C GLU A 821 14.02 13.35 6.84
N TYR A 822 13.36 12.32 7.40
CA TYR A 822 11.91 12.16 7.40
C TYR A 822 11.20 13.05 8.43
N CYS A 823 9.90 13.25 8.25
CA CYS A 823 9.07 14.07 9.14
C CYS A 823 8.17 13.24 10.07
N THR A 824 7.88 13.78 11.26
CA THR A 824 6.77 13.33 12.12
C THR A 824 5.71 14.40 12.23
N THR A 825 4.49 14.06 11.84
CA THR A 825 3.31 14.91 12.05
C THR A 825 2.61 14.52 13.35
N LEU A 826 2.29 15.50 14.18
CA LEU A 826 1.60 15.34 15.46
C LEU A 826 0.27 16.09 15.42
N HIS A 827 -0.82 15.35 15.23
CA HIS A 827 -2.18 15.89 15.36
C HIS A 827 -2.56 15.92 16.84
N LEU A 828 -2.56 17.12 17.41
CA LEU A 828 -2.91 17.37 18.81
C LEU A 828 -4.39 17.74 18.94
N ASP A 829 -5.13 16.97 19.73
CA ASP A 829 -6.51 17.30 20.14
C ASP A 829 -6.52 18.42 21.20
N TYR A 830 -5.98 19.59 20.84
CA TYR A 830 -5.94 20.83 21.61
C TYR A 830 -5.96 22.01 20.61
N THR A 831 -6.51 23.16 20.97
CA THR A 831 -6.38 24.41 20.19
C THR A 831 -5.04 25.09 20.50
N HIS A 832 -4.60 26.03 19.66
CA HIS A 832 -3.38 26.82 19.97
C HIS A 832 -3.51 27.60 21.30
N SER A 833 -4.73 28.01 21.64
CA SER A 833 -5.07 28.69 22.90
C SER A 833 -5.06 27.78 24.14
N GLU A 834 -5.09 26.45 23.97
CA GLU A 834 -4.91 25.48 25.06
C GLU A 834 -3.42 25.30 25.43
N LEU A 835 -2.45 25.82 24.64
CA LEU A 835 -1.00 25.74 24.93
C LEU A 835 -0.57 26.72 26.03
N THR A 836 -0.38 26.21 27.25
CA THR A 836 -0.11 27.04 28.44
C THR A 836 1.38 27.30 28.70
N ARG A 837 2.28 26.40 28.30
CA ARG A 837 3.73 26.55 28.48
C ARG A 837 4.52 25.70 27.48
N VAL A 838 5.67 26.22 27.04
CA VAL A 838 6.72 25.44 26.37
C VAL A 838 7.99 25.50 27.21
N GLU A 839 8.55 24.34 27.55
CA GLU A 839 9.78 24.21 28.33
C GLU A 839 10.84 23.46 27.50
N ALA A 840 11.94 24.12 27.18
CA ALA A 840 13.05 23.55 26.44
C ALA A 840 14.08 22.94 27.40
N HIS A 841 14.46 21.69 27.14
CA HIS A 841 15.39 20.89 27.93
C HIS A 841 16.71 20.76 27.18
N TYR A 842 17.83 20.99 27.87
CA TYR A 842 19.16 20.90 27.27
C TYR A 842 20.08 20.04 28.14
N ASN A 843 20.89 19.23 27.46
CA ASN A 843 21.93 18.39 28.03
C ASN A 843 23.24 18.72 27.29
N ALA A 844 24.27 19.20 27.99
CA ALA A 844 25.54 19.58 27.36
C ALA A 844 26.73 19.00 28.12
N TYR A 845 27.78 18.68 27.36
CA TYR A 845 29.02 18.09 27.82
C TYR A 845 30.18 19.07 27.56
N VAL A 846 31.17 19.09 28.45
CA VAL A 846 32.38 19.93 28.31
C VAL A 846 33.58 19.07 27.96
N ILE A 847 34.05 19.16 26.71
CA ILE A 847 35.24 18.46 26.24
C ILE A 847 36.45 19.38 26.47
N GLN A 848 37.45 18.90 27.20
CA GLN A 848 38.72 19.62 27.39
C GLN A 848 39.71 19.21 26.28
N GLU A 849 40.26 20.19 25.57
CA GLU A 849 41.25 20.01 24.51
C GLU A 849 42.42 20.98 24.74
N ASP A 850 43.63 20.64 24.26
CA ASP A 850 44.83 21.49 24.42
C ASP A 850 44.69 22.90 23.80
N GLY A 851 43.69 23.11 22.93
CA GLY A 851 43.33 24.40 22.34
C GLY A 851 42.28 25.21 23.12
N GLY A 852 41.73 24.67 24.21
CA GLY A 852 40.67 25.25 25.03
C GLY A 852 39.33 24.51 24.94
N ASP A 853 38.58 24.51 26.05
CA ASP A 853 37.36 23.69 26.23
C ASP A 853 36.28 23.95 25.17
N THR A 854 35.66 22.88 24.67
CA THR A 854 34.54 22.90 23.72
C THR A 854 33.26 22.35 24.35
N VAL A 855 32.16 23.08 24.24
CA VAL A 855 30.84 22.65 24.72
C VAL A 855 30.07 21.98 23.59
N LYS A 856 29.69 20.71 23.77
CA LYS A 856 28.81 19.96 22.86
C LYS A 856 27.45 19.68 23.51
N TYR A 857 26.38 20.01 22.82
CA TYR A 857 25.03 19.52 23.13
C TYR A 857 24.91 18.02 22.84
N GLY A 858 24.47 17.27 23.85
CA GLY A 858 23.87 15.95 23.68
C GLY A 858 22.35 16.08 23.49
N GLU A 859 21.59 15.13 24.04
CA GLU A 859 20.13 15.07 23.85
C GLU A 859 19.41 16.30 24.39
N CYS A 860 18.93 17.16 23.49
CA CYS A 860 18.10 18.31 23.83
C CYS A 860 16.66 18.07 23.31
N GLY A 861 15.67 18.67 23.96
CA GLY A 861 14.25 18.37 23.71
C GLY A 861 13.28 19.47 24.13
N LEU A 862 11.99 19.25 23.87
CA LEU A 862 10.90 20.18 24.20
C LEU A 862 9.80 19.48 25.00
N THR A 863 9.21 20.22 25.93
CA THR A 863 7.98 19.85 26.64
C THR A 863 6.89 20.88 26.32
N LEU A 864 5.73 20.42 25.88
CA LEU A 864 4.52 21.23 25.64
C LEU A 864 3.50 20.92 26.75
N ASP A 865 3.05 21.93 27.49
CA ASP A 865 2.03 21.79 28.54
C ASP A 865 0.68 22.40 28.11
N PHE A 866 -0.38 21.60 28.19
CA PHE A 866 -1.77 21.94 27.91
C PHE A 866 -2.60 21.87 29.21
N GLY A 867 -2.33 22.80 30.13
CA GLY A 867 -2.89 22.80 31.48
C GLY A 867 -2.37 21.61 32.31
N SER A 868 -3.21 20.59 32.51
CA SER A 868 -2.84 19.35 33.19
C SER A 868 -2.19 18.29 32.28
N HIS A 869 -2.24 18.47 30.96
CA HIS A 869 -1.76 17.49 29.98
C HIS A 869 -0.40 17.89 29.41
N ARG A 870 0.41 16.92 28.97
CA ARG A 870 1.79 17.18 28.51
C ARG A 870 2.23 16.28 27.35
N VAL A 871 2.89 16.88 26.37
CA VAL A 871 3.63 16.18 25.30
C VAL A 871 5.12 16.46 25.45
N VAL A 872 5.95 15.42 25.49
CA VAL A 872 7.43 15.51 25.61
C VAL A 872 8.09 14.97 24.36
N LEU A 873 8.98 15.76 23.76
CA LEU A 873 9.78 15.43 22.59
C LEU A 873 11.26 15.36 22.99
N ASN A 874 11.76 14.14 23.20
CA ASN A 874 13.14 13.90 23.62
C ASN A 874 14.08 13.72 22.42
N ASN A 875 15.31 14.22 22.56
CA ASN A 875 16.38 14.16 21.56
C ASN A 875 16.02 14.81 20.20
N LEU A 876 15.19 15.85 20.23
CA LEU A 876 14.82 16.67 19.07
C LEU A 876 16.07 17.28 18.38
N ALA A 877 17.11 17.59 19.14
CA ALA A 877 18.32 18.24 18.64
C ALA A 877 19.58 17.79 19.40
N ARG A 878 20.73 17.87 18.72
CA ARG A 878 22.09 17.63 19.25
C ARG A 878 23.09 18.59 18.59
N SER A 879 24.39 18.46 18.90
CA SER A 879 25.45 19.20 18.21
C SER A 879 25.56 18.85 16.73
N ASP A 880 25.70 19.86 15.86
CA ASP A 880 26.42 19.68 14.59
C ASP A 880 27.93 19.71 14.86
N GLU A 881 28.65 18.76 14.28
CA GLU A 881 30.11 18.63 14.41
C GLU A 881 30.86 19.49 13.38
N ARG A 882 30.18 19.99 12.33
CA ARG A 882 30.79 20.80 11.26
C ARG A 882 31.06 22.25 11.68
N TYR A 883 30.36 22.77 12.69
CA TYR A 883 30.39 24.19 13.05
C TYR A 883 30.92 24.43 14.47
N SER A 884 32.14 24.96 14.60
CA SER A 884 32.74 25.36 15.88
C SER A 884 33.18 26.83 15.88
N ALA A 885 32.47 27.67 16.63
CA ALA A 885 32.70 29.12 16.64
C ALA A 885 33.89 29.52 17.52
N ARG A 886 35.08 29.75 16.93
CA ARG A 886 36.28 30.26 17.62
C ARG A 886 36.41 31.78 17.50
N THR A 887 36.34 32.52 18.61
CA THR A 887 36.60 33.98 18.65
C THR A 887 37.93 34.32 19.33
N LYS A 888 38.82 35.05 18.64
CA LYS A 888 40.25 35.15 19.01
C LYS A 888 40.59 36.05 20.22
N THR A 889 39.67 36.87 20.73
CA THR A 889 40.02 38.06 21.55
C THR A 889 39.84 37.94 23.08
N SER A 890 39.55 36.77 23.65
CA SER A 890 39.41 36.67 25.13
C SER A 890 39.62 35.26 25.72
N GLY A 891 40.56 34.46 25.20
CA GLY A 891 40.88 33.12 25.75
C GLY A 891 39.68 32.18 25.77
N ARG A 892 39.12 31.89 24.58
CA ARG A 892 37.72 31.46 24.43
C ARG A 892 37.53 29.98 24.15
N ARG A 893 36.49 29.47 24.80
CA ARG A 893 35.80 28.21 24.55
C ARG A 893 35.11 28.23 23.18
N ALA A 894 34.97 27.07 22.56
CA ALA A 894 34.06 26.89 21.42
C ALA A 894 32.74 26.25 21.87
N PHE A 895 31.68 26.42 21.07
CA PHE A 895 30.45 25.64 21.19
C PHE A 895 29.97 25.22 19.80
N SER A 896 29.40 24.02 19.71
CA SER A 896 28.75 23.53 18.50
C SER A 896 27.45 24.28 18.21
N ALA A 897 27.06 24.34 16.93
CA ALA A 897 25.69 24.68 16.57
C ALA A 897 24.73 23.58 17.09
N LEU A 898 23.50 23.98 17.46
CA LEU A 898 22.44 23.07 17.86
C LEU A 898 21.59 22.76 16.62
N ASP A 899 21.59 21.51 16.20
CA ASP A 899 21.06 21.01 14.92
C ASP A 899 19.97 19.95 15.14
N SER A 900 18.98 19.95 14.25
CA SER A 900 17.83 19.07 14.36
C SER A 900 18.21 17.62 14.09
N GLN A 901 17.74 16.71 14.95
CA GLN A 901 17.80 15.28 14.68
C GLN A 901 16.61 14.81 13.84
N HIS A 902 15.45 15.45 13.96
CA HIS A 902 14.23 15.01 13.27
C HIS A 902 13.20 16.15 13.17
N THR A 903 12.50 16.28 12.05
CA THR A 903 11.52 17.34 11.85
C THR A 903 10.16 16.95 12.42
N PHE A 904 9.67 17.73 13.39
CA PHE A 904 8.30 17.60 13.90
C PHE A 904 7.40 18.73 13.39
N ILE A 905 6.24 18.36 12.87
CA ILE A 905 5.16 19.26 12.45
C ILE A 905 4.00 19.08 13.43
N LEU A 906 3.72 20.12 14.21
CA LEU A 906 2.59 20.15 15.14
C LEU A 906 1.35 20.66 14.41
N ILE A 907 0.22 19.99 14.57
CA ILE A 907 -1.08 20.42 14.00
C ILE A 907 -2.12 20.38 15.11
N MET A 908 -2.62 21.55 15.47
CA MET A 908 -3.64 21.74 16.49
C MET A 908 -5.04 21.46 15.92
N ARG A 909 -6.01 21.17 16.80
CA ARG A 909 -7.42 20.89 16.45
C ARG A 909 -8.11 22.00 15.65
N ASP A 910 -7.68 23.24 15.86
CA ASP A 910 -8.16 24.45 15.15
C ASP A 910 -7.44 24.71 13.82
N GLY A 911 -6.56 23.79 13.38
CA GLY A 911 -5.76 23.91 12.16
C GLY A 911 -4.47 24.71 12.31
N ALA A 912 -4.22 25.33 13.48
CA ALA A 912 -2.97 26.03 13.72
C ALA A 912 -1.79 25.05 13.62
N SER A 913 -0.82 25.36 12.76
CA SER A 913 0.23 24.43 12.35
C SER A 913 1.61 25.05 12.59
N TYR A 914 2.56 24.28 13.12
CA TYR A 914 3.87 24.77 13.57
C TYR A 914 5.00 23.77 13.26
N ARG A 915 6.14 24.25 12.74
CA ARG A 915 7.37 23.43 12.69
C ARG A 915 8.14 23.61 13.99
N LEU A 916 8.36 22.52 14.72
CA LEU A 916 9.05 22.58 16.01
C LEU A 916 10.57 22.61 15.80
N ALA A 917 11.16 23.73 16.20
CA ALA A 917 12.59 23.89 16.38
C ALA A 917 12.90 24.14 17.86
N ILE A 918 14.02 23.62 18.35
CA ILE A 918 14.49 23.95 19.69
C ILE A 918 15.06 25.39 19.70
N PRO A 919 14.79 26.22 20.73
CA PRO A 919 15.43 27.53 20.83
C PRO A 919 16.95 27.41 20.99
N THR A 920 17.70 28.35 20.41
CA THR A 920 19.14 28.47 20.69
C THR A 920 19.35 29.00 22.12
N PRO A 921 20.16 28.33 22.95
CA PRO A 921 20.50 28.84 24.29
C PRO A 921 21.23 30.19 24.25
N ASP A 922 21.06 30.99 25.31
CA ASP A 922 21.82 32.21 25.54
C ASP A 922 23.34 31.92 25.58
N PRO A 923 24.14 32.49 24.65
CA PRO A 923 25.58 32.29 24.63
C PRO A 923 26.29 32.76 25.91
N ALA A 924 25.75 33.73 26.65
CA ALA A 924 26.35 34.17 27.91
C ALA A 924 26.30 33.08 28.99
N ARG A 925 25.26 32.22 28.98
CA ARG A 925 25.13 31.07 29.89
C ARG A 925 26.23 30.03 29.65
N LEU A 926 26.55 29.75 28.38
CA LEU A 926 27.59 28.81 27.94
C LEU A 926 29.02 29.28 28.28
N LEU A 927 29.19 30.59 28.56
CA LEU A 927 30.46 31.22 28.89
C LEU A 927 30.67 31.41 30.41
N ASN A 928 29.70 31.05 31.25
CA ASN A 928 29.76 31.22 32.70
C ASN A 928 30.65 30.14 33.36
N LYS A 929 31.68 30.54 34.12
CA LYS A 929 32.60 29.60 34.79
C LYS A 929 31.91 28.62 35.74
N GLY A 930 30.83 29.02 36.43
CA GLY A 930 30.09 28.13 37.34
C GLY A 930 29.25 27.05 36.65
N PHE A 931 29.29 26.97 35.32
CA PHE A 931 28.60 25.97 34.50
C PHE A 931 29.45 24.71 34.26
N ILE A 932 30.76 24.74 34.56
CA ILE A 932 31.73 23.77 34.04
C ILE A 932 32.14 22.66 35.03
N ASP A 933 31.97 22.89 36.34
CA ASP A 933 32.39 21.93 37.39
C ASP A 933 31.41 20.75 37.58
N LYS A 934 30.52 20.48 36.61
CA LYS A 934 29.53 19.41 36.61
C LYS A 934 29.28 18.89 35.19
N ASP A 935 29.68 17.66 34.90
CA ASP A 935 29.42 17.01 33.62
C ASP A 935 28.52 15.76 33.85
N PRO A 936 27.41 15.58 33.11
CA PRO A 936 26.81 16.52 32.15
C PRO A 936 26.14 17.74 32.82
N VAL A 937 26.07 18.84 32.09
CA VAL A 937 25.29 20.02 32.46
C VAL A 937 23.87 19.90 31.91
N GLN A 938 22.90 19.73 32.80
CA GLN A 938 21.48 19.71 32.43
C GLN A 938 20.77 20.98 32.92
N TRP A 939 19.97 21.60 32.05
CA TRP A 939 19.12 22.72 32.44
C TRP A 939 17.84 22.78 31.61
N LYS A 940 16.91 23.62 32.10
CA LYS A 940 15.69 23.99 31.40
C LYS A 940 15.62 25.49 31.17
N THR A 941 14.87 25.89 30.15
CA THR A 941 14.52 27.27 29.84
C THR A 941 13.08 27.31 29.33
N GLN A 942 12.24 28.21 29.84
CA GLN A 942 10.93 28.45 29.25
C GLN A 942 11.10 29.09 27.87
N ALA A 943 10.50 28.49 26.84
CA ALA A 943 10.50 29.01 25.48
C ALA A 943 9.31 29.97 25.24
N PRO A 944 9.35 30.80 24.19
CA PRO A 944 8.19 31.59 23.79
C PRO A 944 6.98 30.71 23.48
N LEU A 945 5.79 31.13 23.91
CA LEU A 945 4.52 30.50 23.54
C LEU A 945 4.16 30.72 22.05
N SER A 946 4.63 31.83 21.48
CA SER A 946 4.52 32.14 20.05
C SER A 946 5.47 31.27 19.23
N LEU A 947 5.11 29.99 19.05
CA LEU A 947 5.73 29.12 18.05
C LEU A 947 5.55 29.74 16.65
N THR A 948 6.56 29.64 15.80
CA THR A 948 6.49 30.11 14.41
C THR A 948 5.50 29.24 13.63
N PRO A 949 4.39 29.81 13.10
CA PRO A 949 3.45 29.04 12.29
C PRO A 949 4.12 28.55 11.00
N THR A 950 3.67 27.40 10.49
CA THR A 950 3.99 27.01 9.12
C THR A 950 3.26 27.92 8.12
N ARG A 951 3.85 28.10 6.93
CA ARG A 951 3.23 28.84 5.83
C ARG A 951 2.05 28.08 5.23
N LYS A 952 2.21 26.76 5.11
CA LYS A 952 1.13 25.84 4.75
C LYS A 952 0.16 25.71 5.92
N HIS A 953 -1.13 25.70 5.62
CA HIS A 953 -2.15 25.20 6.54
C HIS A 953 -2.20 23.67 6.42
N TYR A 954 -1.75 22.94 7.44
CA TYR A 954 -1.87 21.49 7.44
C TYR A 954 -3.25 21.06 7.97
N ALA A 955 -3.85 20.06 7.33
CA ALA A 955 -5.12 19.50 7.77
C ALA A 955 -4.97 18.78 9.13
N PHE A 956 -5.81 19.13 10.10
CA PHE A 956 -5.98 18.31 11.30
C PHE A 956 -6.68 17.00 10.89
N LEU A 957 -6.03 15.86 11.16
CA LEU A 957 -6.55 14.53 10.88
C LEU A 957 -6.92 13.85 12.19
N GLN A 958 -8.15 13.35 12.25
CA GLN A 958 -8.64 12.51 13.34
C GLN A 958 -8.52 11.03 12.92
N PRO A 959 -8.29 10.09 13.85
CA PRO A 959 -8.29 8.67 13.52
C PRO A 959 -9.67 8.25 13.03
N LEU A 960 -9.73 7.67 11.83
CA LEU A 960 -10.99 7.28 11.22
C LEU A 960 -11.54 5.99 11.83
N ASP A 961 -12.86 5.84 11.81
CA ASP A 961 -13.54 4.60 12.14
C ASP A 961 -13.12 3.49 11.16
N LYS A 962 -12.73 2.33 11.69
CA LYS A 962 -12.53 1.11 10.90
C LYS A 962 -13.87 0.49 10.48
N LYS A 963 -13.83 -0.35 9.44
CA LYS A 963 -14.97 -1.11 8.91
C LYS A 963 -15.69 -1.88 10.04
N PRO A 964 -16.94 -1.52 10.40
CA PRO A 964 -17.52 -1.98 11.67
C PRO A 964 -17.75 -3.50 11.76
N HIS A 965 -17.53 -4.03 12.96
CA HIS A 965 -17.79 -5.43 13.32
C HIS A 965 -19.25 -5.57 13.81
N PRO A 966 -20.13 -6.29 13.07
CA PRO A 966 -21.51 -6.49 13.47
C PRO A 966 -21.61 -7.56 14.56
N MET A 967 -22.20 -7.22 15.70
CA MET A 967 -22.41 -8.14 16.83
C MET A 967 -23.61 -9.09 16.63
N GLY A 968 -24.48 -8.80 15.65
CA GLY A 968 -25.67 -9.59 15.32
C GLY A 968 -26.87 -9.33 16.26
N SER A 969 -28.04 -9.83 15.90
CA SER A 969 -29.32 -9.63 16.64
C SER A 969 -29.47 -10.53 17.88
N GLN A 970 -28.40 -11.18 18.33
CA GLN A 970 -28.38 -12.20 19.37
C GLN A 970 -27.29 -11.93 20.40
N ALA A 971 -27.30 -12.65 21.53
CA ALA A 971 -26.31 -12.50 22.58
C ALA A 971 -24.93 -13.08 22.16
N THR A 972 -23.98 -12.21 21.87
CA THR A 972 -22.61 -12.54 21.42
C THR A 972 -21.57 -11.84 22.28
N CYS A 973 -20.33 -12.31 22.23
CA CYS A 973 -19.21 -11.66 22.90
C CYS A 973 -18.08 -11.34 21.92
N ALA A 974 -17.31 -10.28 22.20
CA ALA A 974 -16.15 -9.87 21.44
C ALA A 974 -14.89 -9.98 22.30
N MET A 975 -13.88 -10.68 21.81
CA MET A 975 -12.52 -10.67 22.34
C MET A 975 -11.69 -9.65 21.55
N LEU A 976 -11.10 -8.69 22.26
CA LEU A 976 -10.27 -7.65 21.65
C LEU A 976 -8.78 -7.98 21.78
N THR A 977 -8.01 -7.75 20.73
CA THR A 977 -6.54 -7.92 20.69
C THR A 977 -5.91 -6.58 20.30
N PRO A 978 -4.92 -6.06 21.05
CA PRO A 978 -4.28 -4.80 20.70
C PRO A 978 -3.34 -4.97 19.48
N ALA A 979 -3.41 -4.03 18.54
CA ALA A 979 -2.49 -3.93 17.40
C ALA A 979 -1.18 -3.20 17.80
N VAL A 980 -0.12 -3.33 16.98
CA VAL A 980 1.20 -2.71 17.26
C VAL A 980 1.19 -1.18 17.01
N GLU A 981 0.40 -0.75 16.03
CA GLU A 981 -0.02 0.64 15.80
C GLU A 981 -1.51 0.64 15.45
N GLN A 982 -2.36 1.26 16.29
CA GLN A 982 -3.76 1.46 15.95
C GLN A 982 -3.88 2.69 15.04
N THR A 983 -4.27 2.51 13.77
CA THR A 983 -4.42 3.59 12.76
C THR A 983 -5.87 4.00 12.48
N GLY A 984 -6.80 3.56 13.33
CA GLY A 984 -8.23 3.87 13.23
C GLY A 984 -9.02 3.25 14.37
N ILE A 985 -10.16 3.82 14.71
CA ILE A 985 -11.01 3.44 15.85
C ILE A 985 -11.71 2.10 15.53
N GLU A 986 -11.61 1.12 16.43
CA GLU A 986 -12.29 -0.17 16.26
C GLU A 986 -13.79 -0.01 16.55
N VAL A 987 -14.66 -0.25 15.56
CA VAL A 987 -16.12 -0.04 15.72
C VAL A 987 -16.85 -1.36 15.92
N LEU A 988 -17.62 -1.45 17.01
CA LEU A 988 -18.59 -2.53 17.24
C LEU A 988 -20.02 -2.01 16.97
N THR A 989 -20.81 -2.81 16.26
CA THR A 989 -22.19 -2.44 15.87
C THR A 989 -23.21 -3.44 16.39
N GLY A 990 -24.04 -2.97 17.33
CA GLY A 990 -25.16 -3.69 17.92
C GLY A 990 -26.43 -3.65 17.07
N GLN A 991 -27.33 -4.58 17.37
CA GLN A 991 -28.64 -4.78 16.73
C GLN A 991 -29.73 -5.03 17.79
N GLY A 992 -29.64 -4.39 18.96
CA GLY A 992 -30.66 -4.48 20.00
C GLY A 992 -30.60 -5.79 20.81
N SER A 993 -29.39 -6.27 21.13
CA SER A 993 -29.17 -7.45 21.98
C SER A 993 -28.12 -7.17 23.07
N THR A 994 -27.79 -8.18 23.88
CA THR A 994 -26.78 -8.07 24.95
C THR A 994 -25.41 -8.56 24.47
N TYR A 995 -24.39 -7.73 24.59
CA TYR A 995 -23.04 -7.98 24.08
C TYR A 995 -21.99 -7.91 25.19
N LEU A 996 -21.16 -8.94 25.32
CA LEU A 996 -20.04 -8.98 26.28
C LEU A 996 -18.73 -8.65 25.56
N VAL A 997 -18.10 -7.52 25.86
CA VAL A 997 -16.85 -7.08 25.21
C VAL A 997 -15.70 -7.21 26.20
N HIS A 998 -14.79 -8.15 25.95
CA HIS A 998 -13.57 -8.36 26.73
C HIS A 998 -12.52 -7.31 26.33
N LEU A 999 -12.29 -6.32 27.20
CA LEU A 999 -11.39 -5.20 26.94
C LEU A 999 -9.92 -5.62 26.94
N SER A 1000 -9.13 -4.92 26.13
CA SER A 1000 -7.67 -5.05 26.03
C SER A 1000 -7.02 -3.67 26.13
N PRO A 1001 -5.83 -3.56 26.77
CA PRO A 1001 -5.22 -2.28 27.12
C PRO A 1001 -4.69 -1.56 25.87
N GLY A 1002 -4.69 -0.22 25.92
CA GLY A 1002 -4.12 0.60 24.86
C GLY A 1002 -4.90 0.57 23.55
N MET A 1003 -6.23 0.42 23.61
CA MET A 1003 -7.14 0.41 22.46
C MET A 1003 -8.19 1.53 22.56
N THR A 1004 -8.50 2.16 21.43
CA THR A 1004 -9.64 3.08 21.27
C THR A 1004 -10.75 2.43 20.44
N LEU A 1005 -11.97 2.38 20.96
CA LEU A 1005 -13.13 1.72 20.37
C LEU A 1005 -14.33 2.67 20.22
N ARG A 1006 -15.27 2.34 19.33
CA ARG A 1006 -16.60 2.96 19.26
C ARG A 1006 -17.68 1.90 19.38
N LEU A 1007 -18.68 2.16 20.22
CA LEU A 1007 -19.91 1.38 20.29
C LEU A 1007 -21.00 2.10 19.48
N THR A 1008 -21.81 1.36 18.73
CA THR A 1008 -22.89 1.91 17.89
C THR A 1008 -24.09 0.98 17.86
N THR A 1009 -25.31 1.53 17.90
CA THR A 1009 -26.54 0.78 17.58
C THR A 1009 -27.38 1.59 16.57
N PRO A 1010 -27.04 1.57 15.26
CA PRO A 1010 -27.67 2.45 14.26
C PRO A 1010 -29.19 2.28 14.14
N GLY A 1011 -29.71 1.08 14.43
CA GLY A 1011 -31.15 0.81 14.41
C GLY A 1011 -31.92 1.33 15.63
N ALA A 1012 -31.24 1.83 16.67
CA ALA A 1012 -31.88 2.44 17.83
C ALA A 1012 -32.38 3.87 17.57
N LEU A 1013 -31.81 4.52 16.55
CA LEU A 1013 -32.13 5.89 16.15
C LEU A 1013 -33.58 6.03 15.68
N ALA A 1014 -34.21 7.16 15.97
CA ALA A 1014 -35.61 7.41 15.68
C ALA A 1014 -35.96 7.34 14.17
N GLY A 1015 -35.03 7.78 13.32
CA GLY A 1015 -35.15 7.75 11.86
C GLY A 1015 -34.66 6.44 11.19
N ALA A 1016 -34.31 5.40 11.95
CA ALA A 1016 -33.82 4.15 11.38
C ALA A 1016 -34.90 3.39 10.58
N ASN A 1017 -34.50 2.74 9.48
CA ASN A 1017 -35.41 1.93 8.66
C ASN A 1017 -34.79 0.56 8.32
N PRO A 1018 -35.31 -0.55 8.91
CA PRO A 1018 -36.27 -0.59 10.01
C PRO A 1018 -35.65 -0.10 11.33
N ARG A 1019 -36.47 0.54 12.18
CA ARG A 1019 -36.10 0.84 13.57
C ARG A 1019 -36.18 -0.45 14.41
N LEU A 1020 -35.23 -0.63 15.34
CA LEU A 1020 -35.19 -1.77 16.25
C LEU A 1020 -36.25 -1.64 17.35
N PRO A 1021 -36.76 -2.76 17.89
CA PRO A 1021 -37.73 -2.74 18.99
C PRO A 1021 -37.12 -2.38 20.35
N GLN A 1022 -35.79 -2.47 20.50
CA GLN A 1022 -35.05 -2.16 21.73
C GLN A 1022 -33.61 -1.73 21.40
N ALA A 1023 -33.00 -0.99 22.33
CA ALA A 1023 -31.58 -0.66 22.30
C ALA A 1023 -30.69 -1.87 22.66
N SER A 1024 -29.38 -1.75 22.45
CA SER A 1024 -28.41 -2.77 22.84
C SER A 1024 -28.05 -2.66 24.33
N THR A 1025 -27.49 -3.74 24.89
CA THR A 1025 -26.87 -3.73 26.23
C THR A 1025 -25.40 -4.14 26.08
N TRP A 1026 -24.47 -3.26 26.46
CA TRP A 1026 -23.03 -3.48 26.38
C TRP A 1026 -22.47 -3.78 27.77
N GLU A 1027 -22.03 -5.01 27.98
CA GLU A 1027 -21.28 -5.45 29.16
C GLU A 1027 -19.77 -5.43 28.83
N LEU A 1028 -19.02 -4.55 29.46
CA LEU A 1028 -17.60 -4.31 29.18
C LEU A 1028 -16.75 -4.98 30.26
N ASP A 1029 -16.16 -6.14 29.95
CA ASP A 1029 -15.30 -6.91 30.84
C ASP A 1029 -13.89 -6.30 30.87
N ALA A 1030 -13.56 -5.65 31.99
CA ALA A 1030 -12.27 -5.02 32.26
C ALA A 1030 -11.31 -5.94 33.05
N THR A 1031 -11.64 -7.21 33.30
CA THR A 1031 -10.84 -8.10 34.19
C THR A 1031 -9.40 -8.30 33.72
N ARG A 1032 -9.15 -8.24 32.40
CA ARG A 1032 -7.81 -8.31 31.80
C ARG A 1032 -6.97 -7.04 31.98
N LEU A 1033 -7.59 -5.93 32.36
CA LEU A 1033 -6.92 -4.65 32.61
C LEU A 1033 -6.43 -4.52 34.07
N GLY A 1034 -6.87 -5.40 34.97
CA GLY A 1034 -6.50 -5.39 36.39
C GLY A 1034 -7.35 -4.43 37.23
N GLU A 1035 -6.72 -3.70 38.16
CA GLU A 1035 -7.36 -2.61 38.88
C GLU A 1035 -7.42 -1.36 37.97
N VAL A 1036 -8.63 -0.87 37.68
CA VAL A 1036 -8.86 0.20 36.72
C VAL A 1036 -9.55 1.41 37.34
N GLU A 1037 -9.13 2.59 36.91
CA GLU A 1037 -9.92 3.82 37.06
C GLU A 1037 -10.95 3.89 35.91
N ILE A 1038 -12.19 4.26 36.23
CA ILE A 1038 -13.27 4.47 35.25
C ILE A 1038 -13.63 5.96 35.26
N LYS A 1039 -13.52 6.61 34.10
CA LYS A 1039 -13.81 8.03 33.88
C LYS A 1039 -14.80 8.20 32.72
N LEU A 1040 -15.75 9.12 32.84
CA LEU A 1040 -16.73 9.44 31.80
C LEU A 1040 -16.79 10.97 31.64
N ALA A 1041 -16.71 11.47 30.41
CA ALA A 1041 -17.00 12.85 30.05
C ALA A 1041 -17.23 12.98 28.54
N ASN A 1042 -18.19 13.80 28.10
CA ASN A 1042 -18.52 14.09 26.70
C ASN A 1042 -18.77 12.82 25.85
N ASN A 1043 -19.51 11.84 26.40
CA ASN A 1043 -19.71 10.50 25.79
C ASN A 1043 -18.41 9.69 25.53
N LEU A 1044 -17.30 10.03 26.19
CA LEU A 1044 -16.05 9.27 26.17
C LEU A 1044 -15.89 8.55 27.51
N LEU A 1045 -15.88 7.21 27.46
CA LEU A 1045 -15.67 6.33 28.61
C LEU A 1045 -14.23 5.80 28.58
N GLN A 1046 -13.42 6.20 29.56
CA GLN A 1046 -12.09 5.66 29.78
C GLN A 1046 -12.14 4.56 30.85
N VAL A 1047 -11.56 3.40 30.56
CA VAL A 1047 -11.37 2.27 31.47
C VAL A 1047 -9.89 1.91 31.48
N GLY A 1048 -9.14 2.44 32.44
CA GLY A 1048 -7.67 2.36 32.46
C GLY A 1048 -7.03 3.00 31.22
N THR A 1049 -6.36 2.20 30.38
CA THR A 1049 -5.77 2.61 29.09
C THR A 1049 -6.65 2.28 27.88
N THR A 1050 -7.90 1.88 28.10
CA THR A 1050 -8.89 1.64 27.03
C THR A 1050 -9.82 2.84 26.93
N ILE A 1051 -10.06 3.35 25.72
CA ILE A 1051 -10.96 4.48 25.45
C ILE A 1051 -12.15 3.96 24.64
N LEU A 1052 -13.37 4.31 25.05
CA LEU A 1052 -14.59 3.95 24.34
C LEU A 1052 -15.42 5.21 24.02
N HIS A 1053 -15.62 5.45 22.73
CA HIS A 1053 -16.61 6.39 22.22
C HIS A 1053 -18.00 5.76 22.33
N LEU A 1054 -18.86 6.35 23.15
CA LEU A 1054 -20.25 5.93 23.32
C LEU A 1054 -21.15 6.62 22.28
N PRO A 1055 -22.33 6.06 21.96
CA PRO A 1055 -23.30 6.76 21.12
C PRO A 1055 -23.86 8.01 21.84
N ALA A 1056 -24.12 9.05 21.06
CA ALA A 1056 -24.96 10.17 21.49
C ALA A 1056 -26.40 9.93 21.02
N TYR A 1057 -27.38 10.39 21.79
CA TYR A 1057 -28.81 10.15 21.55
C TYR A 1057 -29.59 11.46 21.51
N ALA A 1058 -30.57 11.55 20.62
CA ALA A 1058 -31.63 12.55 20.64
C ALA A 1058 -32.80 12.09 21.53
N GLU A 1059 -33.75 12.99 21.82
CA GLU A 1059 -34.88 12.74 22.74
C GLU A 1059 -35.76 11.53 22.35
N ASP A 1060 -35.91 11.27 21.05
CA ASP A 1060 -36.72 10.18 20.50
C ASP A 1060 -35.95 8.85 20.29
N ASP A 1061 -34.64 8.79 20.54
CA ASP A 1061 -33.81 7.60 20.28
C ASP A 1061 -33.92 6.53 21.39
N LEU A 1062 -33.63 5.25 21.06
CA LEU A 1062 -33.49 4.22 22.09
C LEU A 1062 -32.06 4.24 22.65
N VAL A 1063 -31.92 4.35 23.98
CA VAL A 1063 -30.61 4.49 24.65
C VAL A 1063 -30.01 3.13 25.02
N ASP A 1064 -28.81 2.81 24.51
CA ASP A 1064 -28.10 1.57 24.89
C ASP A 1064 -27.71 1.58 26.37
N GLN A 1065 -27.88 0.44 27.05
CA GLN A 1065 -27.42 0.27 28.43
C GLN A 1065 -25.94 -0.11 28.45
N ILE A 1066 -25.09 0.68 29.11
CA ILE A 1066 -23.64 0.44 29.16
C ILE A 1066 -23.21 0.11 30.59
N ARG A 1067 -22.43 -0.96 30.75
CA ARG A 1067 -21.98 -1.47 32.05
C ARG A 1067 -20.50 -1.86 31.98
N VAL A 1068 -19.69 -1.44 32.95
CA VAL A 1068 -18.29 -1.90 33.10
C VAL A 1068 -18.23 -2.91 34.23
N ILE A 1069 -17.57 -4.05 33.99
CA ILE A 1069 -17.37 -5.14 34.95
C ILE A 1069 -15.88 -5.19 35.30
N THR A 1070 -15.55 -4.93 36.56
CA THR A 1070 -14.15 -4.87 37.04
C THR A 1070 -13.59 -6.24 37.38
N ALA A 1071 -12.28 -6.33 37.67
CA ALA A 1071 -11.60 -7.57 38.04
C ALA A 1071 -12.17 -8.28 39.28
N GLN A 1072 -12.84 -7.55 40.19
CA GLN A 1072 -13.55 -8.14 41.35
C GLN A 1072 -15.02 -8.51 41.04
N GLY A 1073 -15.46 -8.32 39.79
CA GLY A 1073 -16.84 -8.50 39.38
C GLY A 1073 -17.78 -7.40 39.84
N VAL A 1074 -17.31 -6.17 40.10
CA VAL A 1074 -18.20 -5.03 40.41
C VAL A 1074 -18.77 -4.48 39.11
N VAL A 1075 -20.09 -4.26 39.06
CA VAL A 1075 -20.78 -3.73 37.89
C VAL A 1075 -21.07 -2.25 38.10
N HIS A 1076 -20.38 -1.43 37.31
CA HIS A 1076 -20.61 0.00 37.20
C HIS A 1076 -21.56 0.26 36.03
N ALA A 1077 -22.73 0.84 36.30
CA ALA A 1077 -23.55 1.42 35.24
C ALA A 1077 -22.90 2.72 34.75
N VAL A 1078 -22.97 2.94 33.43
CA VAL A 1078 -22.47 4.14 32.75
C VAL A 1078 -23.67 4.84 32.13
N ASP A 1079 -24.04 5.99 32.70
CA ASP A 1079 -25.16 6.81 32.27
C ASP A 1079 -24.64 7.99 31.46
N SER A 1080 -24.86 7.94 30.14
CA SER A 1080 -24.44 8.98 29.20
C SER A 1080 -25.32 10.23 29.22
N LEU A 1081 -26.57 10.14 29.67
CA LEU A 1081 -27.50 11.28 29.72
C LEU A 1081 -27.21 12.19 30.91
N PHE A 1082 -26.81 11.62 32.05
CA PHE A 1082 -26.46 12.36 33.27
C PHE A 1082 -24.95 12.45 33.55
N GLU A 1083 -24.12 11.99 32.60
CA GLU A 1083 -22.65 11.87 32.69
C GLU A 1083 -22.15 11.27 34.01
N ARG A 1084 -22.67 10.09 34.38
CA ARG A 1084 -22.36 9.45 35.66
C ARG A 1084 -21.94 7.98 35.53
N VAL A 1085 -21.03 7.58 36.41
CA VAL A 1085 -20.64 6.18 36.59
C VAL A 1085 -20.89 5.80 38.06
N TYR A 1086 -21.66 4.74 38.29
CA TYR A 1086 -22.04 4.31 39.64
C TYR A 1086 -22.23 2.80 39.74
N VAL A 1087 -21.93 2.23 40.92
CA VAL A 1087 -22.08 0.79 41.17
C VAL A 1087 -23.56 0.42 41.28
N THR A 1088 -23.97 -0.66 40.62
CA THR A 1088 -25.36 -1.15 40.61
C THR A 1088 -25.51 -2.63 40.99
N ALA A 1089 -24.50 -3.45 40.72
CA ALA A 1089 -24.56 -4.90 40.93
C ALA A 1089 -23.16 -5.52 41.11
N LEU A 1090 -23.13 -6.82 41.35
CA LEU A 1090 -21.98 -7.69 41.16
C LEU A 1090 -22.27 -8.66 40.00
N ASP A 1091 -21.26 -9.07 39.24
CA ASP A 1091 -21.42 -10.05 38.16
C ASP A 1091 -20.89 -11.42 38.58
N GLY A 1092 -21.78 -12.40 38.67
CA GLY A 1092 -21.49 -13.76 39.14
C GLY A 1092 -20.53 -14.56 38.28
N ARG A 1093 -20.23 -14.16 37.04
CA ARG A 1093 -19.21 -14.84 36.22
C ARG A 1093 -17.82 -14.60 36.79
N TYR A 1094 -17.58 -13.42 37.35
CA TYR A 1094 -16.28 -12.94 37.83
C TYR A 1094 -16.22 -12.84 39.37
N PHE A 1095 -17.29 -12.34 40.00
CA PHE A 1095 -17.39 -12.17 41.44
C PHE A 1095 -17.20 -13.51 42.18
N SER A 1096 -16.18 -13.54 43.02
CA SER A 1096 -15.82 -14.69 43.86
C SER A 1096 -15.83 -14.24 45.31
N PRO A 1097 -16.84 -14.61 46.13
CA PRO A 1097 -16.91 -14.17 47.52
C PRO A 1097 -15.74 -14.75 48.34
N PRO A 1098 -15.16 -14.00 49.30
CA PRO A 1098 -14.16 -14.54 50.21
C PRO A 1098 -14.67 -15.78 50.95
N VAL A 1099 -13.89 -16.86 50.90
CA VAL A 1099 -14.24 -18.15 51.55
C VAL A 1099 -14.05 -18.07 53.07
N ASP A 1100 -13.05 -17.32 53.51
CA ASP A 1100 -12.84 -16.96 54.92
C ASP A 1100 -13.63 -15.67 55.22
N PRO A 1101 -14.56 -15.66 56.19
CA PRO A 1101 -15.31 -14.46 56.54
C PRO A 1101 -14.44 -13.34 57.12
N GLU A 1102 -13.35 -13.69 57.84
CA GLU A 1102 -12.42 -12.77 58.50
C GLU A 1102 -11.40 -12.16 57.54
N ALA A 1103 -11.26 -12.71 56.33
CA ALA A 1103 -10.36 -12.19 55.31
C ALA A 1103 -10.75 -10.75 54.89
N ALA A 1104 -9.77 -9.86 54.85
CA ALA A 1104 -9.97 -8.48 54.40
C ALA A 1104 -10.55 -8.44 52.98
N LEU A 1105 -11.53 -7.56 52.75
CA LEU A 1105 -12.07 -7.33 51.41
C LEU A 1105 -11.00 -6.68 50.51
N PRO A 1106 -10.96 -7.02 49.20
CA PRO A 1106 -10.24 -6.24 48.20
C PRO A 1106 -10.55 -4.74 48.32
N PRO A 1107 -9.62 -3.82 47.98
CA PRO A 1107 -9.79 -2.37 48.22
C PRO A 1107 -11.06 -1.79 47.60
N GLU A 1108 -11.45 -2.28 46.43
CA GLU A 1108 -12.66 -1.94 45.71
C GLU A 1108 -13.93 -2.35 46.48
N LEU A 1109 -14.06 -3.65 46.82
CA LEU A 1109 -15.20 -4.18 47.59
C LEU A 1109 -15.26 -3.62 49.01
N SER A 1110 -14.13 -3.25 49.62
CA SER A 1110 -14.07 -2.60 50.93
C SER A 1110 -14.83 -1.28 50.95
N ARG A 1111 -14.78 -0.48 49.87
CA ARG A 1111 -15.54 0.78 49.73
C ARG A 1111 -17.05 0.55 49.67
N LEU A 1112 -17.48 -0.68 49.34
CA LEU A 1112 -18.86 -1.10 49.18
C LEU A 1112 -19.37 -1.96 50.35
N ALA A 1113 -18.58 -2.15 51.42
CA ALA A 1113 -18.86 -3.15 52.45
C ALA A 1113 -20.24 -3.04 53.12
N SER A 1114 -20.78 -1.83 53.28
CA SER A 1114 -22.12 -1.59 53.82
C SER A 1114 -23.27 -1.99 52.91
N ALA A 1115 -23.02 -2.28 51.62
CA ALA A 1115 -24.05 -2.58 50.65
C ALA A 1115 -24.49 -4.06 50.66
N GLN A 1116 -25.76 -4.25 50.29
CA GLN A 1116 -26.29 -5.48 49.73
C GLN A 1116 -26.48 -5.22 48.23
N LEU A 1117 -25.76 -5.94 47.38
CA LEU A 1117 -25.73 -5.72 45.94
C LEU A 1117 -26.40 -6.89 45.22
N ARG A 1118 -27.26 -6.59 44.24
CA ARG A 1118 -27.82 -7.60 43.33
C ARG A 1118 -26.69 -8.29 42.58
N VAL A 1119 -26.80 -9.60 42.35
CA VAL A 1119 -25.82 -10.37 41.58
C VAL A 1119 -26.43 -10.80 40.25
N SER A 1120 -25.92 -10.28 39.14
CA SER A 1120 -26.26 -10.73 37.79
C SER A 1120 -25.52 -12.01 37.42
N ASN A 1121 -25.99 -12.73 36.39
CA ASN A 1121 -25.28 -13.87 35.79
C ASN A 1121 -24.90 -14.98 36.80
N MET A 1122 -25.76 -15.18 37.81
CA MET A 1122 -25.74 -16.23 38.82
C MET A 1122 -27.17 -16.72 39.04
N ALA A 1123 -27.36 -18.02 39.31
CA ALA A 1123 -28.65 -18.63 39.61
C ALA A 1123 -28.53 -19.75 40.65
N LEU A 1124 -29.65 -20.16 41.25
CA LEU A 1124 -29.72 -21.36 42.08
C LEU A 1124 -29.76 -22.63 41.19
N LYS A 1125 -29.11 -23.70 41.64
CA LYS A 1125 -29.04 -24.99 40.92
C LYS A 1125 -30.36 -25.75 40.84
N ASP A 1126 -31.28 -25.48 41.76
CA ASP A 1126 -32.62 -26.08 41.79
C ASP A 1126 -33.66 -25.36 40.90
N GLY A 1127 -33.28 -24.26 40.26
CA GLY A 1127 -34.18 -23.47 39.40
C GLY A 1127 -35.15 -22.54 40.14
N SER A 1128 -34.96 -22.32 41.45
CA SER A 1128 -35.79 -21.38 42.23
C SER A 1128 -35.81 -19.97 41.60
N PRO A 1129 -36.99 -19.39 41.32
CA PRO A 1129 -37.08 -18.07 40.69
C PRO A 1129 -36.81 -16.95 41.70
N GLY A 1130 -36.03 -15.96 41.28
CA GLY A 1130 -35.75 -14.74 42.05
C GLY A 1130 -34.42 -14.09 41.66
N SER A 1131 -34.18 -12.86 42.12
CA SER A 1131 -32.88 -12.19 42.06
C SER A 1131 -32.03 -12.55 43.26
N LEU A 1132 -30.82 -13.03 43.01
CA LEU A 1132 -29.80 -13.16 44.04
C LEU A 1132 -29.22 -11.78 44.39
N SER A 1133 -28.94 -11.56 45.68
CA SER A 1133 -28.15 -10.43 46.18
C SER A 1133 -27.15 -10.90 47.22
N TYR A 1134 -25.97 -10.26 47.28
CA TYR A 1134 -24.91 -10.56 48.25
C TYR A 1134 -24.64 -9.37 49.16
N HIS A 1135 -24.61 -9.60 50.47
CA HIS A 1135 -24.32 -8.57 51.46
C HIS A 1135 -22.84 -8.63 51.88
N LEU A 1136 -22.05 -7.66 51.42
CA LEU A 1136 -20.58 -7.69 51.49
C LEU A 1136 -20.02 -7.75 52.92
N LYS A 1137 -20.64 -7.05 53.88
CA LYS A 1137 -20.30 -7.12 55.32
C LYS A 1137 -20.78 -8.40 56.00
N ALA A 1138 -21.99 -8.88 55.70
CA ALA A 1138 -22.57 -10.06 56.36
C ALA A 1138 -22.08 -11.40 55.77
N ARG A 1139 -21.37 -11.37 54.63
CA ARG A 1139 -20.89 -12.53 53.86
C ARG A 1139 -22.01 -13.43 53.30
N GLN A 1140 -23.24 -12.95 53.29
CA GLN A 1140 -24.45 -13.76 53.05
C GLN A 1140 -25.06 -13.50 51.67
N TRP A 1141 -25.51 -14.59 51.05
CA TRP A 1141 -26.39 -14.57 49.88
C TRP A 1141 -27.85 -14.52 50.32
N THR A 1142 -28.65 -13.80 49.56
CA THR A 1142 -30.09 -13.55 49.78
C THR A 1142 -30.84 -13.70 48.45
N LEU A 1143 -32.12 -14.05 48.50
CA LEU A 1143 -33.01 -14.18 47.34
C LEU A 1143 -34.25 -13.32 47.58
N ASP A 1144 -34.62 -12.48 46.62
CA ASP A 1144 -35.76 -11.55 46.74
C ASP A 1144 -37.14 -12.23 46.96
N THR A 1145 -37.29 -13.49 46.56
CA THR A 1145 -38.50 -14.31 46.77
C THR A 1145 -38.50 -15.10 48.08
N ASP A 1146 -37.35 -15.24 48.76
CA ASP A 1146 -37.22 -15.88 50.07
C ASP A 1146 -35.95 -15.39 50.79
N GLU A 1147 -36.06 -14.26 51.48
CA GLU A 1147 -34.96 -13.67 52.26
C GLU A 1147 -34.56 -14.53 53.46
N SER A 1148 -35.39 -15.49 53.89
CA SER A 1148 -35.10 -16.39 55.01
C SER A 1148 -34.15 -17.54 54.64
N ARG A 1149 -33.95 -17.75 53.33
CA ARG A 1149 -33.23 -18.90 52.78
C ARG A 1149 -31.72 -18.79 52.99
N VAL A 1150 -31.14 -19.77 53.68
CA VAL A 1150 -29.68 -19.93 53.75
C VAL A 1150 -29.15 -20.43 52.40
N ILE A 1151 -28.43 -19.56 51.68
CA ILE A 1151 -27.87 -19.86 50.35
C ILE A 1151 -26.34 -20.01 50.46
N ALA A 1152 -25.86 -21.25 50.39
CA ALA A 1152 -24.45 -21.58 50.35
C ALA A 1152 -23.89 -21.47 48.92
N ALA A 1153 -22.61 -21.09 48.76
CA ALA A 1153 -21.98 -20.92 47.44
C ALA A 1153 -22.08 -22.19 46.56
N THR A 1154 -22.07 -23.38 47.16
CA THR A 1154 -22.24 -24.67 46.47
C THR A 1154 -23.62 -24.87 45.83
N SER A 1155 -24.66 -24.22 46.34
CA SER A 1155 -26.03 -24.25 45.79
C SER A 1155 -26.22 -23.34 44.56
N LEU A 1156 -25.25 -22.47 44.30
CA LEU A 1156 -25.24 -21.53 43.18
C LEU A 1156 -24.53 -22.09 41.95
N ARG A 1157 -24.90 -21.55 40.79
CA ARG A 1157 -24.23 -21.73 39.51
C ARG A 1157 -24.15 -20.41 38.74
N LYS A 1158 -23.05 -20.22 38.02
CA LYS A 1158 -22.87 -19.11 37.07
C LYS A 1158 -23.80 -19.29 35.87
N THR A 1159 -24.18 -18.20 35.20
CA THR A 1159 -24.97 -18.25 33.96
C THR A 1159 -24.39 -17.27 32.91
N ASN A 1160 -24.86 -17.34 31.67
CA ASN A 1160 -24.42 -16.49 30.56
C ASN A 1160 -22.88 -16.50 30.33
N LEU A 1161 -22.30 -17.69 30.46
CA LEU A 1161 -20.88 -17.98 30.21
C LEU A 1161 -20.64 -18.10 28.70
N CYS A 1162 -19.95 -17.11 28.12
CA CYS A 1162 -19.52 -17.15 26.73
C CYS A 1162 -18.45 -18.21 26.46
N ASP A 1163 -18.21 -18.56 25.19
CA ASP A 1163 -17.24 -19.60 24.81
C ASP A 1163 -15.80 -19.34 25.32
N HIS A 1164 -15.41 -18.09 25.62
CA HIS A 1164 -14.11 -17.78 26.25
C HIS A 1164 -13.98 -18.31 27.69
N HIS A 1165 -15.09 -18.50 28.40
CA HIS A 1165 -15.12 -19.20 29.70
C HIS A 1165 -15.02 -20.73 29.54
N LEU A 1166 -15.17 -21.23 28.32
CA LEU A 1166 -15.17 -22.65 27.96
C LEU A 1166 -13.93 -23.02 27.13
N SER A 1167 -12.77 -22.40 27.36
CA SER A 1167 -11.54 -22.72 26.61
C SER A 1167 -11.20 -24.22 26.67
N LEU A 1168 -11.41 -24.86 27.83
CA LEU A 1168 -11.26 -26.31 28.01
C LEU A 1168 -12.14 -27.14 27.04
N TYR A 1169 -13.33 -26.64 26.69
CA TYR A 1169 -14.15 -27.26 25.64
C TYR A 1169 -13.52 -27.09 24.27
N GLN A 1170 -13.02 -25.90 23.93
CA GLN A 1170 -12.37 -25.64 22.64
C GLN A 1170 -11.12 -26.52 22.45
N ASP A 1171 -10.32 -26.69 23.50
CA ASP A 1171 -9.13 -27.54 23.48
C ASP A 1171 -9.49 -29.03 23.33
N LEU A 1172 -10.44 -29.53 24.12
CA LEU A 1172 -10.90 -30.93 24.07
C LEU A 1172 -11.67 -31.26 22.78
N ALA A 1173 -12.41 -30.30 22.21
CA ALA A 1173 -13.16 -30.50 20.96
C ALA A 1173 -12.23 -30.53 19.74
N ARG A 1174 -11.15 -29.73 19.73
CA ARG A 1174 -10.10 -29.84 18.70
C ARG A 1174 -9.42 -31.20 18.74
N GLU A 1175 -9.03 -31.66 19.93
CA GLU A 1175 -8.46 -33.01 20.10
C GLU A 1175 -9.47 -34.10 19.73
N GLY A 1176 -10.76 -33.91 20.04
CA GLY A 1176 -11.85 -34.80 19.61
C GLY A 1176 -12.02 -34.87 18.08
N LEU A 1177 -11.72 -33.78 17.36
CA LEU A 1177 -11.70 -33.74 15.90
C LEU A 1177 -10.40 -34.31 15.30
N SER A 1178 -9.28 -34.32 16.04
CA SER A 1178 -8.01 -34.92 15.60
C SER A 1178 -8.09 -36.45 15.49
N GLN A 1179 -8.99 -37.08 16.27
CA GLN A 1179 -9.20 -38.53 16.28
C GLN A 1179 -9.64 -39.08 14.92
N ASN A 1180 -9.32 -40.34 14.63
CA ASN A 1180 -9.66 -40.99 13.36
C ASN A 1180 -10.45 -42.30 13.60
N PRO A 1181 -11.78 -42.33 13.37
CA PRO A 1181 -12.64 -41.22 12.92
C PRO A 1181 -12.78 -40.11 13.97
N PRO A 1182 -13.15 -38.88 13.57
CA PRO A 1182 -13.40 -37.78 14.51
C PRO A 1182 -14.63 -38.06 15.37
N LEU A 1183 -14.67 -37.49 16.58
CA LEU A 1183 -15.88 -37.50 17.41
C LEU A 1183 -17.06 -36.86 16.65
N ASP A 1184 -18.24 -37.44 16.79
CA ASP A 1184 -19.46 -36.92 16.16
C ASP A 1184 -20.06 -35.69 16.89
N ASP A 1185 -21.07 -35.08 16.27
CA ASP A 1185 -21.70 -33.88 16.81
C ASP A 1185 -22.60 -34.14 18.04
N GLU A 1186 -22.94 -35.39 18.35
CA GLU A 1186 -23.62 -35.74 19.61
C GLU A 1186 -22.61 -35.81 20.77
N ALA A 1187 -21.48 -36.49 20.57
CA ALA A 1187 -20.36 -36.54 21.50
C ALA A 1187 -19.78 -35.14 21.78
N LEU A 1188 -19.62 -34.30 20.77
CA LEU A 1188 -19.15 -32.92 20.93
C LEU A 1188 -20.17 -32.00 21.64
N ARG A 1189 -21.50 -32.23 21.51
CA ARG A 1189 -22.51 -31.54 22.32
C ARG A 1189 -22.48 -32.01 23.77
N LEU A 1190 -22.41 -33.33 24.01
CA LEU A 1190 -22.29 -33.92 25.35
C LEU A 1190 -21.05 -33.42 26.09
N LEU A 1191 -19.90 -33.37 25.41
CA LEU A 1191 -18.66 -32.79 25.93
C LEU A 1191 -18.86 -31.31 26.31
N ARG A 1192 -19.53 -30.51 25.46
CA ARG A 1192 -19.83 -29.10 25.78
C ARG A 1192 -20.70 -28.99 27.04
N GLU A 1193 -21.71 -29.83 27.19
CA GLU A 1193 -22.54 -29.82 28.40
C GLU A 1193 -21.73 -30.10 29.67
N GLN A 1194 -20.80 -31.05 29.66
CA GLN A 1194 -19.98 -31.34 30.85
C GLN A 1194 -19.02 -30.19 31.15
N CYS A 1195 -18.36 -29.62 30.14
CA CYS A 1195 -17.52 -28.44 30.31
C CYS A 1195 -18.32 -27.22 30.83
N VAL A 1196 -19.57 -27.03 30.39
CA VAL A 1196 -20.49 -26.03 30.94
C VAL A 1196 -20.82 -26.34 32.40
N LYS A 1197 -21.21 -27.57 32.75
CA LYS A 1197 -21.52 -27.98 34.13
C LYS A 1197 -20.33 -27.77 35.09
N TRP A 1198 -19.10 -27.86 34.59
CA TRP A 1198 -17.89 -27.48 35.35
C TRP A 1198 -17.71 -25.96 35.46
N ALA A 1199 -17.81 -25.21 34.35
CA ALA A 1199 -17.63 -23.75 34.33
C ALA A 1199 -18.76 -22.99 35.08
N GLU A 1200 -19.96 -23.57 35.16
CA GLU A 1200 -21.05 -23.13 36.05
C GLU A 1200 -20.66 -23.22 37.54
N GLY A 1201 -19.67 -24.04 37.89
CA GLY A 1201 -19.25 -24.34 39.25
C GLY A 1201 -18.56 -23.18 39.98
N THR A 1202 -19.14 -22.77 41.10
CA THR A 1202 -18.62 -21.72 42.00
C THR A 1202 -17.44 -22.17 42.88
N THR A 1203 -17.21 -23.48 43.03
CA THR A 1203 -16.24 -24.05 43.99
C THR A 1203 -15.19 -24.99 43.36
N LEU A 1204 -15.17 -25.15 42.03
CA LEU A 1204 -14.13 -25.95 41.36
C LEU A 1204 -12.89 -25.09 41.10
N ASN A 1205 -11.76 -25.47 41.68
CA ASN A 1205 -10.46 -24.96 41.27
C ASN A 1205 -10.07 -25.57 39.90
N LYS A 1206 -9.28 -24.84 39.10
CA LYS A 1206 -8.80 -25.28 37.77
C LYS A 1206 -8.13 -26.65 37.80
N SER A 1207 -7.40 -26.96 38.86
CA SER A 1207 -6.77 -28.29 39.07
C SER A 1207 -7.80 -29.42 39.19
N LEU A 1208 -8.95 -29.18 39.81
CA LEU A 1208 -10.03 -30.17 39.93
C LEU A 1208 -10.80 -30.31 38.60
N MET A 1209 -11.01 -29.21 37.86
CA MET A 1209 -11.55 -29.27 36.49
C MET A 1209 -10.62 -30.08 35.58
N LEU A 1210 -9.30 -29.87 35.68
CA LEU A 1210 -8.28 -30.63 34.93
C LEU A 1210 -8.33 -32.13 35.28
N ALA A 1211 -8.42 -32.46 36.59
CA ALA A 1211 -8.55 -33.84 37.04
C ALA A 1211 -9.86 -34.50 36.57
N GLN A 1212 -10.96 -33.75 36.47
CA GLN A 1212 -12.24 -34.25 35.95
C GLN A 1212 -12.25 -34.38 34.42
N ALA A 1213 -11.54 -33.51 33.69
CA ALA A 1213 -11.26 -33.70 32.26
C ALA A 1213 -10.45 -34.98 32.01
N ILE A 1214 -9.40 -35.21 32.81
CA ILE A 1214 -8.64 -36.48 32.81
C ILE A 1214 -9.54 -37.66 33.20
N ALA A 1215 -10.52 -37.49 34.09
CA ALA A 1215 -11.47 -38.54 34.45
C ALA A 1215 -12.51 -38.88 33.35
N LEU A 1216 -12.72 -38.01 32.36
CA LEU A 1216 -13.47 -38.35 31.13
C LEU A 1216 -12.59 -39.06 30.07
N SER A 1217 -11.26 -39.08 30.22
CA SER A 1217 -10.37 -39.72 29.25
C SER A 1217 -10.60 -41.23 29.02
N PRO A 1218 -11.13 -42.05 29.96
CA PRO A 1218 -11.50 -43.44 29.68
C PRO A 1218 -12.65 -43.58 28.68
N THR A 1219 -13.53 -42.57 28.58
CA THR A 1219 -14.58 -42.49 27.55
C THR A 1219 -14.11 -41.86 26.24
N PHE A 1220 -12.89 -41.29 26.19
CA PHE A 1220 -12.32 -40.63 25.00
C PHE A 1220 -11.10 -41.32 24.38
N GLY A 1221 -10.82 -42.59 24.76
CA GLY A 1221 -9.89 -43.46 24.03
C GLY A 1221 -8.43 -43.00 24.01
N LEU A 1222 -7.75 -43.01 25.16
CA LEU A 1222 -6.37 -42.53 25.28
C LEU A 1222 -5.32 -43.31 24.45
N GLU A 1223 -4.90 -42.72 23.33
CA GLU A 1223 -3.48 -42.45 23.06
C GLU A 1223 -3.26 -40.95 22.80
N LEU A 1224 -3.25 -40.14 23.87
CA LEU A 1224 -2.87 -38.72 23.80
C LEU A 1224 -1.42 -38.51 24.29
N PRO A 1225 -0.44 -38.24 23.41
CA PRO A 1225 0.98 -38.15 23.81
C PRO A 1225 1.30 -36.98 24.75
N HIS A 1226 0.58 -35.87 24.62
CA HIS A 1226 0.98 -34.57 25.16
C HIS A 1226 0.80 -34.38 26.68
N TRP A 1227 0.11 -35.31 27.36
CA TRP A 1227 -0.16 -35.18 28.80
C TRP A 1227 0.91 -35.80 29.72
N ARG A 1228 1.94 -36.46 29.17
CA ARG A 1228 2.97 -37.17 29.95
C ARG A 1228 3.79 -36.28 30.90
N TRP A 1229 3.79 -34.95 30.76
CA TRP A 1229 4.48 -34.04 31.68
C TRP A 1229 3.65 -33.55 32.88
N LEU A 1230 2.34 -33.80 32.87
CA LEU A 1230 1.39 -33.42 33.95
C LEU A 1230 1.03 -34.62 34.86
N LEU A 1231 1.47 -35.83 34.51
CA LEU A 1231 1.10 -37.07 35.17
C LEU A 1231 2.19 -37.55 36.14
N SER A 1232 2.31 -36.86 37.28
CA SER A 1232 2.90 -37.39 38.51
C SER A 1232 1.86 -37.42 39.65
N PRO A 1233 0.87 -38.34 39.64
CA PRO A 1233 -0.29 -38.28 40.54
C PRO A 1233 -0.02 -38.55 42.04
N GLY A 1234 1.26 -38.63 42.45
CA GLY A 1234 1.67 -39.15 43.76
C GLY A 1234 1.71 -38.15 44.92
N GLU A 1235 1.83 -36.84 44.66
CA GLU A 1235 2.17 -35.87 45.74
C GLU A 1235 1.03 -34.93 46.17
N ILE A 1236 -0.05 -34.80 45.41
CA ILE A 1236 -1.10 -33.79 45.67
C ILE A 1236 -2.10 -34.26 46.75
N VAL A 1237 -2.28 -35.57 46.94
CA VAL A 1237 -3.30 -36.13 47.86
C VAL A 1237 -2.84 -36.17 49.32
N SER A 1238 -1.55 -35.99 49.61
CA SER A 1238 -0.96 -36.16 50.95
C SER A 1238 -0.81 -34.87 51.78
N ARG A 1239 -1.42 -33.75 51.36
CA ARG A 1239 -1.28 -32.43 52.02
C ARG A 1239 -2.60 -31.66 52.27
N GLN A 1240 -3.72 -32.35 52.42
CA GLN A 1240 -4.95 -31.77 53.03
C GLN A 1240 -5.64 -32.75 53.97
N THR A 1241 -5.10 -32.85 55.19
CA THR A 1241 -5.72 -33.39 56.41
C THR A 1241 -5.25 -32.56 57.60
#